data_AF-A0A7C3UJZ4-F1
#
_entry.id   AF-A0A7C3UJZ4-F1
#
_cell.length_a   1.000
_cell.length_b   1.000
_cell.length_c   1.000
_cell.angle_alpha   90.00
_cell.angle_beta   90.00
_cell.angle_gamma   90.00
#
_symmetry.space_group_name_H-M   'P 1'
#
loop_
_entity.id
_entity.type
_entity.pdbx_description
1 polymer ?
#
loop_
_entity_poly.entity_id
_entity_poly.type
_entity_poly.pdbx_seq_one_letter_code
_entity_poly.pdbx_strand_id
1 'polypeptide(L)'
;VGYAWRVIKSGNTSLPGSSGTTINSWNVGDLAILTNNNPITWEKMTTDGMIMVVAKDVSSDGVISYNYHQSMMAYDASTQTTFDATFDSTFTGSDSGLTYFAEQLTTTEDFVLNQSNNLYYTYYNDSFVDRVIGDMNDYKDSYNFASTPWVVSEIKGSTKVGELIKLFRFHTITDGNTANSKVKISIANIMPDDLTFDVIIRDYNDTDAYPIVLERYTSLTLNPSSKKYLGLAIGTSDGMYPSVSNYVTVEITDNDNAPYSVPEGFLGYPVRYLGNNIKQPLFQYNTYYNSTTKVNKQYFGISDIIGIDSDMFTYKGKSAYSDGILTNGFHLDSRVNSTINTNITVDGISGFTFNAVSASNTLNGYSIPPQLASENDTINTIYADKNVRKFTLVPYGGFDGWDIYRESRSNTDDFRASNYLGNISTATGSGENFTTNVNTDLFDLPEAPITSDFYAYLAAARTFANPSEVDINLFATPGIDYINNNQLVRLIIDMIEEERNDSIYIVTTPDKPYGYSDSVDAMYTPNEIASNIDGANLDSLYVATYYPTCKYFDSTANKYIYLPVTRDVVRNIALTDNTAYPWFPAAGKTNGLVNCYKAKYSTKMVDEDTLYMNRVNPVKTFAGDGVYIWGQKNLYNQNDFLNRLSTVRMILKLKKLIQLACTNLIFTPNDNTVEAKFKSLITPILESIRTSGGITKYDYKLDTSVEALQNLSLPAVIYIMPTGSLEYIDITFAVVPQGTNFNTLR
;
A
#
# COMPACT_ATOMS: atom_id res chain seq x y z
N VAL A 1 -26.77 -18.74 19.96
CA VAL A 1 -25.81 -18.76 18.84
C VAL A 1 -26.43 -19.58 17.73
N GLY A 2 -27.13 -18.94 16.79
CA GLY A 2 -27.88 -19.60 15.72
C GLY A 2 -27.46 -19.04 14.37
N TYR A 3 -27.30 -19.93 13.38
CA TYR A 3 -27.02 -19.58 12.00
C TYR A 3 -28.27 -18.95 11.37
N ALA A 4 -28.14 -17.76 10.81
CA ALA A 4 -29.19 -17.12 10.03
C ALA A 4 -28.77 -17.06 8.56
N TRP A 5 -29.73 -17.28 7.67
CA TRP A 5 -29.49 -17.39 6.24
C TRP A 5 -30.35 -16.39 5.47
N ARG A 6 -29.77 -15.66 4.50
CA ARG A 6 -30.48 -14.71 3.63
C ARG A 6 -30.38 -15.18 2.17
N VAL A 7 -31.51 -15.34 1.50
CA VAL A 7 -31.59 -15.72 0.07
C VAL A 7 -31.52 -14.48 -0.80
N ILE A 8 -30.72 -14.51 -1.87
CA ILE A 8 -30.58 -13.44 -2.86
C ILE A 8 -30.68 -14.05 -4.25
N LYS A 9 -31.68 -13.61 -5.03
CA LYS A 9 -31.93 -14.11 -6.38
C LYS A 9 -31.33 -13.18 -7.43
N SER A 10 -30.59 -13.72 -8.40
CA SER A 10 -30.14 -12.96 -9.57
C SER A 10 -31.24 -13.02 -10.64
N GLY A 11 -31.86 -11.89 -10.97
CA GLY A 11 -32.91 -11.84 -11.98
C GLY A 11 -32.31 -11.72 -13.39
N ASN A 12 -32.58 -12.69 -14.26
CA ASN A 12 -32.32 -12.58 -15.69
C ASN A 12 -33.63 -12.11 -16.38
N THR A 13 -33.65 -10.90 -16.96
CA THR A 13 -34.78 -10.45 -17.80
C THR A 13 -34.33 -10.34 -19.25
N SER A 14 -34.78 -11.26 -20.09
CA SER A 14 -34.80 -11.07 -21.55
C SER A 14 -36.15 -10.49 -21.96
N LEU A 15 -36.19 -9.36 -22.65
CA LEU A 15 -37.40 -8.85 -23.32
C LEU A 15 -37.14 -8.55 -24.80
N PRO A 16 -38.05 -8.95 -25.73
CA PRO A 16 -37.99 -8.57 -27.14
C PRO A 16 -38.68 -7.22 -27.39
N GLY A 17 -37.97 -6.33 -28.10
CA GLY A 17 -38.41 -5.22 -28.98
C GLY A 17 -39.68 -4.41 -28.67
N SER A 18 -39.53 -3.10 -28.41
CA SER A 18 -39.92 -2.00 -29.32
C SER A 18 -39.94 -0.62 -28.62
N SER A 19 -39.37 0.36 -29.34
CA SER A 19 -39.53 1.83 -29.24
C SER A 19 -39.53 2.54 -27.88
N GLY A 20 -38.41 3.24 -27.63
CA GLY A 20 -38.41 4.62 -27.14
C GLY A 20 -38.48 4.79 -25.61
N THR A 21 -37.33 4.98 -24.97
CA THR A 21 -36.92 6.14 -24.14
C THR A 21 -35.59 5.78 -23.46
N THR A 22 -34.60 6.65 -23.53
CA THR A 22 -33.29 6.55 -22.85
C THR A 22 -33.41 6.86 -21.35
N ILE A 23 -32.65 6.15 -20.50
CA ILE A 23 -31.67 6.66 -19.51
C ILE A 23 -31.38 5.63 -18.37
N ASN A 24 -30.08 5.44 -18.12
CA ASN A 24 -29.32 5.01 -16.94
C ASN A 24 -29.37 3.58 -16.38
N SER A 25 -28.23 2.92 -16.60
CA SER A 25 -27.56 1.89 -15.80
C SER A 25 -27.86 1.86 -14.30
N TRP A 26 -28.08 0.65 -13.78
CA TRP A 26 -27.64 0.26 -12.45
C TRP A 26 -26.76 -0.98 -12.57
N ASN A 27 -25.53 -0.84 -12.08
CA ASN A 27 -24.54 -1.90 -11.97
C ASN A 27 -25.02 -2.93 -10.93
N VAL A 28 -24.73 -4.19 -11.19
CA VAL A 28 -24.78 -5.24 -10.19
C VAL A 28 -23.67 -4.95 -9.19
N GLY A 29 -24.03 -4.53 -7.98
CA GLY A 29 -23.09 -4.27 -6.90
C GLY A 29 -23.51 -3.07 -6.08
N ASP A 30 -24.52 -3.24 -5.23
CA ASP A 30 -24.74 -2.44 -4.02
C ASP A 30 -25.69 -3.23 -3.11
N LEU A 31 -25.14 -3.98 -2.16
CA LEU A 31 -25.92 -4.51 -1.04
C LEU A 31 -25.83 -3.48 0.09
N ALA A 32 -26.83 -2.60 0.15
CA ALA A 32 -27.00 -1.70 1.28
C ALA A 32 -27.14 -2.52 2.59
N ILE A 33 -26.20 -2.31 3.51
CA ILE A 33 -26.34 -2.69 4.91
C ILE A 33 -27.28 -1.67 5.54
N LEU A 34 -28.54 -2.04 5.76
CA LEU A 34 -29.50 -1.21 6.48
C LEU A 34 -29.26 -1.36 7.98
N THR A 35 -28.57 -0.39 8.58
CA THR A 35 -28.66 -0.14 10.03
C THR A 35 -29.90 0.70 10.32
N ASN A 36 -30.65 0.28 11.34
CA ASN A 36 -31.96 0.77 11.74
C ASN A 36 -32.16 2.31 11.70
N ASN A 37 -33.42 2.67 11.40
CA ASN A 37 -34.09 3.98 11.54
C ASN A 37 -34.02 4.94 10.33
N ASN A 38 -34.79 4.64 9.28
CA ASN A 38 -35.75 5.58 8.66
C ASN A 38 -36.59 4.88 7.55
N PRO A 39 -37.86 5.27 7.32
CA PRO A 39 -38.71 4.66 6.31
C PRO A 39 -38.38 5.21 4.92
N ILE A 40 -38.05 4.33 3.97
CA ILE A 40 -37.92 4.66 2.54
C ILE A 40 -38.94 3.83 1.76
N THR A 41 -39.65 4.51 0.86
CA THR A 41 -40.61 3.99 -0.12
C THR A 41 -39.91 3.13 -1.19
N TRP A 42 -40.44 1.91 -1.44
CA TRP A 42 -39.92 0.98 -2.45
C TRP A 42 -40.77 1.06 -3.73
N GLU A 43 -40.13 1.21 -4.90
CA GLU A 43 -40.78 1.08 -6.20
C GLU A 43 -40.75 -0.38 -6.71
N LYS A 44 -41.84 -0.73 -7.39
CA LYS A 44 -42.24 -2.05 -7.87
C LYS A 44 -41.19 -2.71 -8.79
N MET A 45 -40.68 -3.89 -8.40
CA MET A 45 -40.18 -4.86 -9.37
C MET A 45 -41.36 -5.68 -9.90
N THR A 46 -41.49 -5.79 -11.23
CA THR A 46 -42.59 -6.50 -11.92
C THR A 46 -42.43 -8.02 -11.97
N THR A 47 -41.52 -8.60 -11.21
CA THR A 47 -41.31 -10.04 -11.09
C THR A 47 -40.93 -10.37 -9.66
N ASP A 48 -41.65 -11.32 -9.08
CA ASP A 48 -41.68 -11.70 -7.67
C ASP A 48 -40.27 -11.86 -7.07
N GLY A 49 -39.87 -10.92 -6.23
CA GLY A 49 -38.69 -11.03 -5.36
C GLY A 49 -39.13 -11.46 -3.95
N MET A 50 -38.52 -12.52 -3.40
CA MET A 50 -38.76 -12.99 -2.03
C MET A 50 -37.55 -12.67 -1.14
N ILE A 51 -37.78 -12.02 0.00
CA ILE A 51 -36.80 -11.93 1.10
C ILE A 51 -37.39 -12.74 2.25
N MET A 52 -36.67 -13.77 2.72
CA MET A 52 -37.02 -14.52 3.93
C MET A 52 -35.86 -14.50 4.92
N VAL A 53 -36.19 -14.25 6.19
CA VAL A 53 -35.27 -14.30 7.33
C VAL A 53 -35.69 -15.47 8.21
N VAL A 54 -34.77 -16.40 8.51
CA VAL A 54 -35.03 -17.56 9.37
C VAL A 54 -34.25 -17.43 10.67
N ALA A 55 -34.96 -17.42 11.80
CA ALA A 55 -34.40 -17.46 13.15
C ALA A 55 -34.64 -18.84 13.78
N LYS A 56 -33.58 -19.43 14.35
CA LYS A 56 -33.66 -20.68 15.11
C LYS A 56 -33.75 -20.37 16.60
N ASP A 57 -34.87 -20.73 17.21
CA ASP A 57 -35.07 -20.65 18.65
C ASP A 57 -34.98 -22.04 19.28
N VAL A 58 -34.28 -22.12 20.41
CA VAL A 58 -34.20 -23.35 21.21
C VAL A 58 -34.80 -23.01 22.57
N SER A 59 -35.95 -23.60 22.88
CA SER A 59 -36.60 -23.40 24.17
C SER A 59 -35.84 -24.11 25.30
N SER A 60 -36.10 -23.72 26.53
CA SER A 60 -35.44 -24.24 27.73
C SER A 60 -35.62 -25.74 27.98
N ASP A 61 -36.57 -26.37 27.29
CA ASP A 61 -36.85 -27.82 27.30
C ASP A 61 -36.20 -28.58 26.11
N GLY A 62 -35.39 -27.90 25.29
CA GLY A 62 -34.62 -28.50 24.19
C GLY A 62 -35.38 -28.63 22.87
N VAL A 63 -36.61 -28.12 22.78
CA VAL A 63 -37.37 -28.10 21.52
C VAL A 63 -36.81 -27.01 20.59
N ILE A 64 -36.54 -27.39 19.35
CA ILE A 64 -36.04 -26.48 18.30
C ILE A 64 -37.23 -25.97 17.49
N SER A 65 -37.38 -24.65 17.42
CA SER A 65 -38.40 -23.94 16.64
C SER A 65 -37.71 -23.09 15.56
N TYR A 66 -38.26 -23.08 14.34
CA TYR A 66 -37.76 -22.21 13.27
C TYR A 66 -38.82 -21.17 12.93
N ASN A 67 -38.48 -19.91 13.14
CA ASN A 67 -39.34 -18.76 12.88
C ASN A 67 -38.88 -18.11 11.58
N TYR A 68 -39.77 -17.97 10.61
CA TYR A 68 -39.47 -17.23 9.39
C TYR A 68 -40.47 -16.12 9.15
N HIS A 69 -39.94 -14.99 8.67
CA HIS A 69 -40.73 -13.82 8.34
C HIS A 69 -40.72 -13.65 6.81
N GLN A 70 -41.89 -13.71 6.18
CA GLN A 70 -42.09 -13.49 4.75
C GLN A 70 -42.84 -12.17 4.54
N SER A 71 -42.27 -11.27 3.73
CA SER A 71 -42.95 -10.06 3.28
C SER A 71 -43.18 -10.14 1.78
N MET A 72 -44.44 -10.02 1.35
CA MET A 72 -44.81 -9.90 -0.06
C MET A 72 -45.65 -8.64 -0.26
N MET A 73 -45.41 -7.91 -1.36
CA MET A 73 -46.31 -6.84 -1.80
C MET A 73 -47.37 -7.44 -2.73
N ALA A 74 -48.63 -7.42 -2.31
CA ALA A 74 -49.76 -7.81 -3.15
C ALA A 74 -50.44 -6.56 -3.74
N TYR A 75 -50.73 -6.61 -5.04
CA TYR A 75 -51.47 -5.57 -5.75
C TYR A 75 -52.89 -6.03 -6.02
N ASP A 76 -53.88 -5.35 -5.45
CA ASP A 76 -55.29 -5.58 -5.80
C ASP A 76 -55.68 -4.73 -7.00
N ALA A 77 -55.84 -5.39 -8.14
CA ALA A 77 -56.20 -4.76 -9.41
C ALA A 77 -57.61 -4.13 -9.40
N SER A 78 -58.50 -4.52 -8.48
CA SER A 78 -59.87 -4.02 -8.41
C SER A 78 -59.98 -2.71 -7.64
N THR A 79 -59.13 -2.51 -6.63
CA THR A 79 -59.10 -1.31 -5.79
C THR A 79 -57.94 -0.37 -6.12
N GLN A 80 -56.98 -0.80 -6.95
CA GLN A 80 -55.73 -0.09 -7.25
C GLN A 80 -54.95 0.27 -5.97
N THR A 81 -55.02 -0.58 -4.95
CA THR A 81 -54.30 -0.40 -3.70
C THR A 81 -53.27 -1.51 -3.50
N THR A 82 -52.11 -1.13 -2.98
CA THR A 82 -51.07 -2.06 -2.53
C THR A 82 -51.22 -2.26 -1.02
N PHE A 83 -51.16 -3.49 -0.57
CA PHE A 83 -51.10 -3.83 0.85
C PHE A 83 -49.95 -4.78 1.13
N ASP A 84 -49.30 -4.58 2.28
CA ASP A 84 -48.32 -5.52 2.80
C ASP A 84 -49.05 -6.79 3.24
N ALA A 85 -48.74 -7.90 2.59
CA ALA A 85 -49.08 -9.22 3.12
C ALA A 85 -47.86 -9.73 3.89
N THR A 86 -47.88 -9.57 5.20
CA THR A 86 -46.94 -10.25 6.11
C THR A 86 -47.48 -11.63 6.43
N PHE A 87 -46.70 -12.66 6.11
CA PHE A 87 -46.94 -14.02 6.56
C PHE A 87 -45.95 -14.34 7.67
N ASP A 88 -46.44 -14.32 8.91
CA ASP A 88 -45.76 -14.90 10.06
C ASP A 88 -46.28 -16.33 10.25
N SER A 89 -45.45 -17.31 9.91
CA SER A 89 -45.76 -18.72 10.15
C SER A 89 -44.68 -19.34 11.03
N THR A 90 -45.12 -19.78 12.19
CA THR A 90 -44.32 -20.49 13.19
C THR A 90 -44.42 -21.98 12.90
N PHE A 91 -43.31 -22.65 12.62
CA PHE A 91 -43.30 -24.11 12.48
C PHE A 91 -42.47 -24.76 13.59
N THR A 92 -43.10 -25.68 14.32
CA THR A 92 -42.49 -26.47 15.39
C THR A 92 -42.40 -27.93 14.93
N GLY A 93 -41.20 -28.37 14.54
CA GLY A 93 -41.00 -29.75 14.09
C GLY A 93 -39.55 -30.10 13.71
N SER A 94 -39.17 -31.35 13.98
CA SER A 94 -37.85 -31.97 13.76
C SER A 94 -37.43 -31.98 12.29
N ASP A 95 -36.21 -31.50 11.97
CA ASP A 95 -35.44 -31.56 10.70
C ASP A 95 -36.16 -31.37 9.34
N SER A 96 -37.47 -31.19 9.32
CA SER A 96 -38.33 -31.14 8.14
C SER A 96 -38.44 -29.73 7.56
N GLY A 97 -38.06 -28.71 8.33
CA GLY A 97 -38.09 -27.30 7.92
C GLY A 97 -37.04 -26.96 6.86
N LEU A 98 -35.89 -27.65 6.87
CA LEU A 98 -34.86 -27.53 5.84
C LEU A 98 -35.31 -28.18 4.52
N THR A 99 -36.09 -29.26 4.58
CA THR A 99 -36.60 -29.97 3.41
C THR A 99 -37.67 -29.16 2.66
N TYR A 100 -38.53 -28.43 3.37
CA TYR A 100 -39.50 -27.51 2.75
C TYR A 100 -38.83 -26.27 2.14
N PHE A 101 -37.75 -25.77 2.76
CA PHE A 101 -36.90 -24.70 2.22
C PHE A 101 -36.20 -25.11 0.91
N ALA A 102 -35.72 -26.35 0.87
CA ALA A 102 -35.13 -27.00 -0.30
C ALA A 102 -36.11 -27.11 -1.49
N GLU A 103 -37.37 -27.48 -1.24
CA GLU A 103 -38.41 -27.61 -2.29
C GLU A 103 -38.82 -26.27 -2.95
N GLN A 104 -38.62 -25.13 -2.27
CA GLN A 104 -38.95 -23.79 -2.79
C GLN A 104 -37.83 -23.18 -3.66
N LEU A 105 -36.59 -23.67 -3.53
CA LEU A 105 -35.44 -23.26 -4.34
C LEU A 105 -35.44 -24.04 -5.66
N THR A 106 -36.18 -23.53 -6.63
CA THR A 106 -36.49 -24.24 -7.88
C THR A 106 -35.42 -24.08 -8.97
N THR A 107 -34.36 -23.30 -8.72
CA THR A 107 -33.35 -22.98 -9.75
C THR A 107 -31.91 -22.98 -9.22
N THR A 108 -30.96 -23.42 -10.04
CA THR A 108 -29.50 -23.47 -9.77
C THR A 108 -28.84 -22.09 -9.66
N GLU A 109 -29.61 -21.00 -9.66
CA GLU A 109 -29.16 -19.61 -9.68
C GLU A 109 -29.40 -18.86 -8.35
N ASP A 110 -29.91 -19.55 -7.33
CA ASP A 110 -30.23 -18.96 -6.03
C ASP A 110 -29.03 -19.08 -5.06
N PHE A 111 -28.58 -17.94 -4.51
CA PHE A 111 -27.49 -17.86 -3.54
C PHE A 111 -28.02 -17.64 -2.12
N VAL A 112 -27.36 -18.26 -1.13
CA VAL A 112 -27.71 -18.11 0.29
C VAL A 112 -26.50 -17.60 1.08
N LEU A 113 -26.63 -16.44 1.72
CA LEU A 113 -25.63 -15.89 2.64
C LEU A 113 -25.78 -16.53 4.02
N ASN A 114 -24.71 -17.13 4.55
CA ASN A 114 -24.62 -17.57 5.93
C ASN A 114 -24.12 -16.42 6.81
N GLN A 115 -24.93 -15.96 7.77
CA GLN A 115 -24.58 -14.82 8.62
C GLN A 115 -23.52 -15.13 9.68
N SER A 116 -23.18 -16.39 9.96
CA SER A 116 -22.17 -16.71 10.97
C SER A 116 -20.74 -16.69 10.42
N ASN A 117 -20.57 -16.89 9.10
CA ASN A 117 -19.28 -16.87 8.44
C ASN A 117 -19.22 -15.90 7.25
N ASN A 118 -20.33 -15.20 6.97
CA ASN A 118 -20.49 -14.21 5.90
C ASN A 118 -20.20 -14.76 4.49
N LEU A 119 -20.35 -16.07 4.27
CA LEU A 119 -20.11 -16.73 2.98
C LEU A 119 -21.41 -17.04 2.23
N TYR A 120 -21.31 -17.06 0.89
CA TYR A 120 -22.42 -17.43 0.01
C TYR A 120 -22.34 -18.91 -0.38
N TYR A 121 -23.50 -19.56 -0.46
CA TYR A 121 -23.63 -20.97 -0.85
C TYR A 121 -24.68 -21.10 -1.96
N THR A 122 -24.45 -22.00 -2.90
CA THR A 122 -25.45 -22.36 -3.92
C THR A 122 -26.12 -23.67 -3.55
N TYR A 123 -27.42 -23.74 -3.80
CA TYR A 123 -28.21 -24.96 -3.63
C TYR A 123 -28.22 -25.76 -4.95
N TYR A 124 -27.82 -27.04 -4.89
CA TYR A 124 -27.73 -27.90 -6.07
C TYR A 124 -28.02 -29.36 -5.70
N ASN A 125 -28.88 -30.06 -6.46
CA ASN A 125 -29.22 -31.48 -6.26
C ASN A 125 -29.54 -31.87 -4.80
N ASP A 126 -30.54 -31.24 -4.20
CA ASP A 126 -31.03 -31.56 -2.86
C ASP A 126 -30.00 -31.40 -1.72
N SER A 127 -28.95 -30.59 -1.93
CA SER A 127 -27.91 -30.32 -0.96
C SER A 127 -27.30 -28.92 -1.15
N PHE A 128 -26.73 -28.33 -0.10
CA PHE A 128 -25.84 -27.17 -0.24
C PHE A 128 -24.47 -27.70 -0.67
N VAL A 129 -24.18 -27.64 -1.97
CA VAL A 129 -23.05 -28.39 -2.53
C VAL A 129 -21.80 -27.53 -2.70
N ASP A 130 -21.93 -26.23 -3.01
CA ASP A 130 -20.78 -25.42 -3.40
C ASP A 130 -20.69 -24.08 -2.65
N ARG A 131 -19.50 -23.82 -2.08
CA ARG A 131 -19.10 -22.53 -1.49
C ARG A 131 -18.84 -21.56 -2.64
N VAL A 132 -19.59 -20.47 -2.68
CA VAL A 132 -19.25 -19.30 -3.50
C VAL A 132 -18.41 -18.39 -2.62
N ILE A 133 -17.13 -18.29 -2.93
CA ILE A 133 -16.19 -17.45 -2.18
C ILE A 133 -16.41 -16.00 -2.61
N GLY A 134 -17.41 -15.36 -2.00
CA GLY A 134 -17.70 -13.93 -2.14
C GLY A 134 -16.98 -13.05 -1.12
N ASP A 135 -16.15 -13.61 -0.25
CA ASP A 135 -15.36 -12.83 0.71
C ASP A 135 -14.21 -12.14 -0.01
N MET A 136 -14.47 -10.93 -0.49
CA MET A 136 -13.50 -10.08 -1.16
C MET A 136 -12.46 -9.49 -0.18
N ASN A 137 -12.67 -9.58 1.14
CA ASN A 137 -11.84 -8.99 2.20
C ASN A 137 -10.71 -9.94 2.65
N ASP A 138 -10.09 -10.62 1.68
CA ASP A 138 -9.00 -11.59 1.89
C ASP A 138 -7.64 -11.01 1.48
N TYR A 139 -7.35 -9.78 1.93
CA TYR A 139 -6.08 -9.10 1.67
C TYR A 139 -5.14 -9.17 2.89
N LYS A 140 -5.25 -10.24 3.70
CA LYS A 140 -4.48 -10.47 4.94
C LYS A 140 -3.09 -11.04 4.65
N ASP A 141 -2.37 -10.45 3.71
CA ASP A 141 -0.96 -10.73 3.44
C ASP A 141 -0.13 -9.45 3.55
N SER A 142 1.18 -9.59 3.74
CA SER A 142 2.09 -8.45 3.74
C SER A 142 2.13 -7.80 2.35
N TYR A 143 2.62 -6.55 2.30
CA TYR A 143 3.04 -5.97 1.03
C TYR A 143 4.02 -6.92 0.32
N ASN A 144 4.00 -6.90 -1.01
CA ASN A 144 4.80 -7.80 -1.81
C ASN A 144 5.10 -7.20 -3.19
N PHE A 145 6.17 -7.68 -3.81
CA PHE A 145 6.52 -7.41 -5.20
C PHE A 145 5.59 -8.15 -6.16
N ALA A 146 5.51 -7.62 -7.39
CA ALA A 146 4.87 -8.33 -8.49
C ALA A 146 5.82 -9.38 -9.08
N SER A 147 5.25 -10.50 -9.52
CA SER A 147 6.00 -11.60 -10.15
C SER A 147 5.42 -11.95 -11.50
N THR A 148 6.23 -12.33 -12.48
CA THR A 148 5.70 -12.92 -13.71
C THR A 148 5.26 -14.36 -13.44
N PRO A 149 4.39 -14.94 -14.30
CA PRO A 149 4.22 -16.38 -14.31
C PRO A 149 5.56 -17.07 -14.61
N TRP A 150 5.65 -18.34 -14.26
CA TRP A 150 6.80 -19.16 -14.65
C TRP A 150 6.88 -19.23 -16.16
N VAL A 151 8.03 -18.82 -16.70
CA VAL A 151 8.42 -19.04 -18.08
C VAL A 151 8.72 -20.52 -18.25
N VAL A 152 8.20 -21.13 -19.31
CA VAL A 152 8.30 -22.58 -19.57
C VAL A 152 9.13 -22.87 -20.81
N SER A 153 9.68 -24.08 -20.86
CA SER A 153 10.52 -24.59 -21.93
C SER A 153 9.77 -24.81 -23.23
N GLU A 154 10.52 -25.14 -24.29
CA GLU A 154 10.03 -25.86 -25.45
C GLU A 154 9.34 -27.18 -25.06
N ILE A 155 8.44 -27.67 -25.92
CA ILE A 155 7.77 -28.96 -25.73
C ILE A 155 8.76 -30.13 -25.91
N LYS A 156 8.91 -30.94 -24.85
CA LYS A 156 9.68 -32.20 -24.87
C LYS A 156 8.73 -33.38 -24.95
N GLY A 157 9.14 -34.45 -25.66
CA GLY A 157 8.33 -35.67 -25.78
C GLY A 157 7.64 -35.83 -27.14
N SER A 158 6.49 -36.50 -27.15
CA SER A 158 5.82 -36.93 -28.39
C SER A 158 4.57 -36.10 -28.71
N THR A 159 4.02 -36.23 -29.91
CA THR A 159 2.82 -35.53 -30.37
C THR A 159 1.54 -35.82 -29.56
N LYS A 160 1.55 -36.79 -28.62
CA LYS A 160 0.39 -37.15 -27.77
C LYS A 160 0.60 -36.93 -26.26
N VAL A 161 1.84 -36.71 -25.83
CA VAL A 161 2.23 -36.46 -24.43
C VAL A 161 3.39 -35.48 -24.50
N GLY A 162 3.13 -34.23 -24.12
CA GLY A 162 4.11 -33.15 -24.12
C GLY A 162 4.47 -32.76 -22.69
N GLU A 163 5.76 -32.66 -22.42
CA GLU A 163 6.31 -32.18 -21.15
C GLU A 163 6.91 -30.80 -21.36
N LEU A 164 6.58 -29.89 -20.45
CA LEU A 164 7.20 -28.58 -20.32
C LEU A 164 7.92 -28.50 -18.98
N ILE A 165 9.00 -27.73 -18.93
CA ILE A 165 9.78 -27.52 -17.71
C ILE A 165 9.66 -26.05 -17.33
N LYS A 166 9.43 -25.75 -16.04
CA LYS A 166 9.55 -24.37 -15.56
C LYS A 166 11.02 -23.96 -15.66
N LEU A 167 11.30 -22.76 -16.16
CA LEU A 167 12.67 -22.28 -16.33
C LEU A 167 13.00 -21.21 -15.30
N PHE A 168 12.26 -20.11 -15.33
CA PHE A 168 12.49 -18.97 -14.45
C PHE A 168 11.24 -18.09 -14.38
N ARG A 169 11.22 -17.17 -13.42
CA ARG A 169 10.28 -16.04 -13.36
C ARG A 169 11.01 -14.79 -12.90
N PHE A 170 10.43 -13.63 -13.21
CA PHE A 170 10.95 -12.35 -12.78
C PHE A 170 10.15 -11.80 -11.61
N HIS A 171 10.84 -11.20 -10.66
CA HIS A 171 10.26 -10.45 -9.54
C HIS A 171 10.61 -8.99 -9.70
N THR A 172 9.64 -8.09 -9.57
CA THR A 172 9.93 -6.66 -9.57
C THR A 172 10.71 -6.25 -8.33
N ILE A 173 11.66 -5.33 -8.46
CA ILE A 173 12.35 -4.74 -7.29
C ILE A 173 11.42 -3.81 -6.50
N THR A 174 10.42 -3.25 -7.17
CA THR A 174 9.41 -2.40 -6.54
C THR A 174 8.29 -3.26 -5.97
N ASP A 175 7.87 -2.97 -4.74
CA ASP A 175 6.69 -3.56 -4.14
C ASP A 175 5.42 -2.75 -4.44
N GLY A 176 4.27 -3.30 -4.07
CA GLY A 176 3.01 -2.57 -4.11
C GLY A 176 2.21 -2.72 -5.39
N ASN A 177 0.99 -2.19 -5.38
CA ASN A 177 0.06 -2.28 -6.50
C ASN A 177 0.62 -1.68 -7.82
N THR A 178 1.49 -0.66 -7.73
CA THR A 178 2.14 -0.04 -8.90
C THR A 178 3.14 -0.97 -9.58
N ALA A 179 3.69 -1.96 -8.88
CA ALA A 179 4.65 -2.91 -9.45
C ALA A 179 4.04 -3.71 -10.63
N ASN A 180 2.74 -3.98 -10.59
CA ASN A 180 2.00 -4.73 -11.61
C ASN A 180 1.96 -4.01 -12.98
N SER A 181 2.11 -2.69 -13.00
CA SER A 181 1.97 -1.85 -14.20
C SER A 181 3.20 -0.96 -14.44
N LYS A 182 4.34 -1.32 -13.86
CA LYS A 182 5.60 -0.57 -14.03
C LYS A 182 6.39 -1.00 -15.26
N VAL A 183 6.46 -2.31 -15.51
CA VAL A 183 7.21 -2.88 -16.63
C VAL A 183 6.46 -4.03 -17.28
N LYS A 184 6.78 -4.31 -18.54
CA LYS A 184 6.50 -5.60 -19.18
C LYS A 184 7.77 -6.17 -19.78
N ILE A 185 7.82 -7.48 -19.91
CA ILE A 185 9.03 -8.20 -20.27
C ILE A 185 8.77 -8.92 -21.59
N SER A 186 9.65 -8.73 -22.56
CA SER A 186 9.63 -9.49 -23.80
C SER A 186 10.82 -10.44 -23.84
N ILE A 187 10.54 -11.71 -24.10
CA ILE A 187 11.54 -12.70 -24.47
C ILE A 187 11.62 -12.71 -26.00
N ALA A 188 12.83 -12.63 -26.54
CA ALA A 188 13.04 -12.50 -27.99
C ALA A 188 14.28 -13.27 -28.45
N ASN A 189 14.43 -13.38 -29.78
CA ASN A 189 15.60 -14.00 -30.42
C ASN A 189 15.90 -15.41 -29.87
N ILE A 190 14.85 -16.20 -29.65
CA ILE A 190 14.96 -17.56 -29.09
C ILE A 190 15.63 -18.47 -30.12
N MET A 191 16.71 -19.15 -29.71
CA MET A 191 17.48 -20.07 -30.54
C MET A 191 17.57 -21.44 -29.85
N PRO A 192 16.69 -22.39 -30.20
CA PRO A 192 16.60 -23.71 -29.56
C PRO A 192 17.91 -24.50 -29.59
N ASP A 193 18.60 -24.56 -30.73
CA ASP A 193 19.82 -25.34 -30.87
C ASP A 193 21.02 -24.70 -30.16
N ASP A 194 21.07 -23.36 -30.10
CA ASP A 194 22.12 -22.60 -29.42
C ASP A 194 21.85 -22.45 -27.91
N LEU A 195 20.65 -22.80 -27.44
CA LEU A 195 20.18 -22.61 -26.07
C LEU A 195 20.33 -21.16 -25.57
N THR A 196 20.02 -20.20 -26.46
CA THR A 196 20.12 -18.76 -26.15
C THR A 196 18.85 -17.98 -26.45
N PHE A 197 18.67 -16.89 -25.72
CA PHE A 197 17.55 -15.96 -25.87
C PHE A 197 17.92 -14.57 -25.35
N ASP A 198 17.10 -13.59 -25.67
CA ASP A 198 17.20 -12.22 -25.17
C ASP A 198 16.05 -11.92 -24.21
N VAL A 199 16.35 -11.08 -23.20
CA VAL A 199 15.36 -10.51 -22.27
C VAL A 199 15.35 -9.00 -22.48
N ILE A 200 14.16 -8.46 -22.75
CA ILE A 200 13.94 -7.03 -23.00
C ILE A 200 12.91 -6.53 -21.98
N ILE A 201 13.34 -5.66 -21.07
CA ILE A 201 12.46 -4.99 -20.11
C ILE A 201 11.98 -3.69 -20.74
N ARG A 202 10.66 -3.51 -20.79
CA ARG A 202 9.98 -2.42 -21.48
C ARG A 202 9.07 -1.65 -20.54
N ASP A 203 8.80 -0.40 -20.87
CA ASP A 203 7.75 0.36 -20.22
C ASP A 203 6.39 -0.33 -20.43
N TYR A 204 5.60 -0.43 -19.37
CA TYR A 204 4.30 -1.09 -19.41
C TYR A 204 3.35 -0.45 -20.45
N ASN A 205 3.34 0.88 -20.51
CA ASN A 205 2.43 1.68 -21.33
C ASN A 205 2.91 1.88 -22.77
N ASP A 206 4.08 1.32 -23.15
CA ASP A 206 4.51 1.35 -24.54
C ASP A 206 3.60 0.48 -25.43
N THR A 207 3.78 0.57 -26.75
CA THR A 207 3.06 -0.29 -27.72
C THR A 207 4.05 -1.21 -28.42
N ASP A 208 3.59 -2.36 -28.92
CA ASP A 208 4.41 -3.28 -29.71
C ASP A 208 4.97 -2.62 -30.98
N ALA A 209 4.27 -1.61 -31.52
CA ALA A 209 4.74 -0.84 -32.66
C ALA A 209 5.87 0.14 -32.32
N TYR A 210 5.93 0.63 -31.07
CA TYR A 210 6.88 1.63 -30.59
C TYR A 210 7.37 1.28 -29.17
N PRO A 211 8.24 0.27 -29.05
CA PRO A 211 8.71 -0.20 -27.75
C PRO A 211 9.65 0.82 -27.09
N ILE A 212 9.42 1.13 -25.81
CA ILE A 212 10.31 1.92 -24.96
C ILE A 212 11.09 0.91 -24.10
N VAL A 213 12.31 0.61 -24.53
CA VAL A 213 13.19 -0.35 -23.85
C VAL A 213 13.89 0.33 -22.68
N LEU A 214 13.69 -0.22 -21.48
CA LEU A 214 14.32 0.24 -20.24
C LEU A 214 15.67 -0.47 -20.06
N GLU A 215 15.68 -1.80 -20.20
CA GLU A 215 16.89 -2.61 -20.10
C GLU A 215 16.85 -3.75 -21.13
N ARG A 216 18.03 -4.17 -21.60
CA ARG A 216 18.16 -5.25 -22.57
C ARG A 216 19.36 -6.12 -22.24
N TYR A 217 19.11 -7.43 -22.20
CA TYR A 217 20.10 -8.46 -21.99
C TYR A 217 20.07 -9.42 -23.17
N THR A 218 21.23 -9.63 -23.80
CA THR A 218 21.33 -10.37 -25.06
C THR A 218 22.17 -11.63 -24.95
N SER A 219 21.77 -12.65 -25.70
CA SER A 219 22.42 -13.96 -25.79
C SER A 219 22.58 -14.62 -24.42
N LEU A 220 21.51 -14.55 -23.62
CA LEU A 220 21.44 -15.19 -22.31
C LEU A 220 21.26 -16.69 -22.44
N THR A 221 21.68 -17.42 -21.42
CA THR A 221 21.54 -18.88 -21.31
C THR A 221 21.21 -19.27 -19.86
N LEU A 222 20.64 -20.47 -19.70
CA LEU A 222 20.36 -21.07 -18.38
C LEU A 222 21.50 -21.95 -17.87
N ASN A 223 22.63 -22.01 -18.57
CA ASN A 223 23.81 -22.73 -18.10
C ASN A 223 24.60 -21.91 -17.05
N PRO A 224 24.70 -22.35 -15.78
CA PRO A 224 25.39 -21.63 -14.71
C PRO A 224 26.90 -21.44 -14.94
N SER A 225 27.52 -22.26 -15.80
CA SER A 225 28.95 -22.14 -16.13
C SER A 225 29.24 -21.03 -17.13
N SER A 226 28.21 -20.42 -17.73
CA SER A 226 28.36 -19.39 -18.76
C SER A 226 28.49 -17.99 -18.17
N LYS A 227 29.33 -17.15 -18.80
CA LYS A 227 29.38 -15.70 -18.50
C LYS A 227 28.09 -14.97 -18.88
N LYS A 228 27.24 -15.61 -19.68
CA LYS A 228 25.93 -15.12 -20.11
C LYS A 228 24.78 -15.80 -19.37
N TYR A 229 25.07 -16.42 -18.22
CA TYR A 229 24.04 -17.00 -17.37
C TYR A 229 23.02 -15.93 -16.95
N LEU A 230 21.72 -16.26 -17.07
CA LEU A 230 20.61 -15.36 -16.74
C LEU A 230 20.74 -14.78 -15.32
N GLY A 231 21.01 -15.63 -14.32
CA GLY A 231 21.15 -15.20 -12.93
C GLY A 231 22.30 -14.23 -12.70
N LEU A 232 23.43 -14.41 -13.42
CA LEU A 232 24.57 -13.51 -13.34
C LEU A 232 24.33 -12.17 -14.07
N ALA A 233 23.57 -12.20 -15.17
CA ALA A 233 23.33 -11.02 -15.99
C ALA A 233 22.32 -10.04 -15.36
N ILE A 234 21.32 -10.55 -14.64
CA ILE A 234 20.22 -9.77 -14.07
C ILE A 234 20.32 -9.69 -12.53
N GLY A 235 20.74 -10.76 -11.87
CA GLY A 235 20.70 -10.94 -10.42
C GLY A 235 19.57 -11.86 -9.98
N THR A 236 19.77 -12.60 -8.88
CA THR A 236 18.80 -13.60 -8.39
C THR A 236 18.07 -13.13 -7.14
N SER A 237 16.83 -13.58 -6.96
CA SER A 237 15.97 -13.21 -5.82
C SER A 237 16.46 -13.76 -4.47
N ASP A 238 17.20 -14.86 -4.48
CA ASP A 238 17.82 -15.48 -3.30
C ASP A 238 19.12 -14.79 -2.84
N GLY A 239 19.59 -13.77 -3.58
CA GLY A 239 20.82 -13.04 -3.29
C GLY A 239 22.11 -13.79 -3.62
N MET A 240 22.05 -14.98 -4.24
CA MET A 240 23.24 -15.72 -4.68
C MET A 240 24.03 -14.93 -5.73
N TYR A 241 23.32 -14.27 -6.65
CA TYR A 241 23.89 -13.32 -7.59
C TYR A 241 23.37 -11.91 -7.28
N PRO A 242 24.26 -10.91 -7.14
CA PRO A 242 23.84 -9.56 -6.78
C PRO A 242 22.91 -8.96 -7.83
N SER A 243 21.94 -8.16 -7.39
CA SER A 243 21.00 -7.47 -8.30
C SER A 243 21.76 -6.51 -9.22
N VAL A 244 21.67 -6.74 -10.54
CA VAL A 244 22.26 -5.89 -11.59
C VAL A 244 21.20 -5.04 -12.28
N SER A 245 20.00 -5.58 -12.48
CA SER A 245 18.85 -4.83 -13.02
C SER A 245 18.31 -3.82 -12.00
N ASN A 246 17.76 -2.71 -12.51
CA ASN A 246 17.06 -1.71 -11.69
C ASN A 246 15.55 -1.99 -11.56
N TYR A 247 15.04 -2.98 -12.28
CA TYR A 247 13.60 -3.23 -12.37
C TYR A 247 13.19 -4.61 -11.86
N VAL A 248 14.01 -5.64 -12.08
CA VAL A 248 13.63 -7.03 -11.74
C VAL A 248 14.80 -7.86 -11.20
N THR A 249 14.50 -8.86 -10.38
CA THR A 249 15.38 -9.99 -10.07
C THR A 249 14.81 -11.27 -10.68
N VAL A 250 15.61 -12.33 -10.77
CA VAL A 250 15.19 -13.61 -11.36
C VAL A 250 15.15 -14.71 -10.30
N GLU A 251 14.08 -15.49 -10.28
CA GLU A 251 14.03 -16.80 -9.65
C GLU A 251 14.18 -17.86 -10.75
N ILE A 252 15.18 -18.73 -10.63
CA ILE A 252 15.48 -19.80 -11.59
C ILE A 252 15.12 -21.13 -10.93
N THR A 253 14.53 -22.05 -11.69
CA THR A 253 14.16 -23.37 -11.18
C THR A 253 15.38 -24.19 -10.75
N ASP A 254 15.17 -25.13 -9.84
CA ASP A 254 16.17 -26.16 -9.47
C ASP A 254 16.12 -27.39 -10.40
N ASN A 255 15.30 -27.38 -11.46
CA ASN A 255 15.20 -28.50 -12.40
C ASN A 255 16.49 -28.68 -13.21
N ASP A 256 17.11 -29.86 -13.10
CA ASP A 256 18.35 -30.24 -13.80
C ASP A 256 18.29 -30.10 -15.34
N ASN A 257 17.09 -30.09 -15.92
CA ASN A 257 16.89 -29.95 -17.35
C ASN A 257 16.81 -28.48 -17.82
N ALA A 258 16.69 -27.51 -16.92
CA ALA A 258 16.60 -26.10 -17.28
C ALA A 258 17.83 -25.57 -18.06
N PRO A 259 19.09 -25.96 -17.74
CA PRO A 259 20.27 -25.57 -18.53
C PRO A 259 20.25 -26.03 -20.00
N TYR A 260 19.41 -27.02 -20.34
CA TYR A 260 19.28 -27.63 -21.67
C TYR A 260 17.94 -27.28 -22.33
N SER A 261 17.37 -26.12 -22.01
CA SER A 261 16.06 -25.69 -22.49
C SER A 261 16.07 -24.21 -22.89
N VAL A 262 15.09 -23.80 -23.69
CA VAL A 262 14.87 -22.40 -24.09
C VAL A 262 13.45 -21.93 -23.73
N PRO A 263 13.25 -20.64 -23.41
CA PRO A 263 11.94 -20.13 -23.06
C PRO A 263 11.04 -20.00 -24.30
N GLU A 264 9.92 -20.73 -24.35
CA GLU A 264 8.94 -20.68 -25.45
C GLU A 264 7.54 -20.24 -25.01
N GLY A 265 7.29 -20.10 -23.72
CA GLY A 265 5.99 -19.73 -23.20
C GLY A 265 6.01 -19.37 -21.73
N PHE A 266 4.83 -19.23 -21.13
CA PHE A 266 4.66 -19.01 -19.71
C PHE A 266 3.33 -19.60 -19.20
N LEU A 267 3.27 -19.93 -17.91
CA LEU A 267 2.06 -20.42 -17.25
C LEU A 267 0.98 -19.35 -17.15
N GLY A 268 -0.25 -19.77 -16.84
CA GLY A 268 -1.35 -18.85 -16.62
C GLY A 268 -1.16 -17.92 -15.43
N TYR A 269 -1.99 -16.89 -15.39
CA TYR A 269 -2.10 -15.96 -14.26
C TYR A 269 -3.07 -16.53 -13.22
N PRO A 270 -2.78 -16.41 -11.91
CA PRO A 270 -3.71 -16.82 -10.88
C PRO A 270 -4.95 -15.95 -10.89
N VAL A 271 -6.12 -16.59 -10.87
CA VAL A 271 -7.41 -15.96 -10.69
C VAL A 271 -8.12 -16.58 -9.51
N ARG A 272 -8.93 -15.76 -8.83
CA ARG A 272 -9.72 -16.19 -7.70
C ARG A 272 -10.68 -17.30 -8.13
N TYR A 273 -10.65 -18.42 -7.41
CA TYR A 273 -11.66 -19.43 -7.57
C TYR A 273 -12.98 -18.94 -6.96
N LEU A 274 -13.99 -18.75 -7.80
CA LEU A 274 -15.29 -18.20 -7.38
C LEU A 274 -16.31 -19.29 -7.02
N GLY A 275 -16.00 -20.56 -7.32
CA GLY A 275 -16.92 -21.69 -7.16
C GLY A 275 -17.06 -22.49 -8.45
N ASN A 276 -17.69 -23.66 -8.34
CA ASN A 276 -17.96 -24.54 -9.47
C ASN A 276 -18.99 -23.89 -10.43
N ASN A 277 -18.84 -24.14 -11.74
CA ASN A 277 -19.73 -23.63 -12.80
C ASN A 277 -19.78 -22.11 -12.99
N ILE A 278 -18.94 -21.33 -12.29
CA ILE A 278 -18.78 -19.89 -12.55
C ILE A 278 -17.74 -19.70 -13.64
N LYS A 279 -18.14 -19.02 -14.73
CA LYS A 279 -17.24 -18.72 -15.84
C LYS A 279 -16.18 -17.72 -15.37
N GLN A 280 -14.93 -18.16 -15.41
CA GLN A 280 -13.77 -17.35 -15.07
C GLN A 280 -13.56 -16.21 -16.07
N PRO A 281 -12.93 -15.11 -15.67
CA PRO A 281 -12.63 -14.00 -16.57
C PRO A 281 -11.79 -14.51 -17.75
N LEU A 282 -12.25 -14.20 -18.97
CA LEU A 282 -11.60 -14.64 -20.20
C LEU A 282 -10.41 -13.73 -20.48
N PHE A 283 -9.22 -14.32 -20.48
CA PHE A 283 -7.98 -13.64 -20.85
C PHE A 283 -7.56 -14.07 -22.26
N GLN A 284 -7.14 -13.10 -23.10
CA GLN A 284 -6.76 -13.35 -24.48
C GLN A 284 -5.31 -12.99 -24.74
N TYR A 285 -4.63 -13.82 -25.54
CA TYR A 285 -3.27 -13.58 -26.00
C TYR A 285 -3.26 -13.30 -27.49
N ASN A 286 -2.30 -12.48 -27.94
CA ASN A 286 -2.00 -12.39 -29.35
C ASN A 286 -1.35 -13.70 -29.83
N THR A 287 -2.10 -14.48 -30.59
CA THR A 287 -1.68 -15.78 -31.15
C THR A 287 -1.59 -15.74 -32.68
N TYR A 288 -1.93 -14.61 -33.31
CA TYR A 288 -2.02 -14.49 -34.77
C TYR A 288 -0.86 -13.67 -35.33
N TYR A 289 -0.22 -14.19 -36.36
CA TYR A 289 0.86 -13.50 -37.06
C TYR A 289 0.29 -12.74 -38.25
N ASN A 290 0.42 -11.42 -38.25
CA ASN A 290 -0.03 -10.60 -39.37
C ASN A 290 1.13 -10.33 -40.34
N SER A 291 1.09 -10.96 -41.51
CA SER A 291 2.11 -10.82 -42.56
C SER A 291 2.19 -9.42 -43.18
N THR A 292 1.16 -8.59 -43.03
CA THR A 292 1.15 -7.20 -43.52
C THR A 292 1.80 -6.22 -42.53
N THR A 293 1.87 -6.59 -41.25
CA THR A 293 2.52 -5.81 -40.21
C THR A 293 4.01 -6.15 -40.17
N LYS A 294 4.87 -5.13 -40.01
CA LYS A 294 6.31 -5.39 -39.87
C LYS A 294 6.57 -6.27 -38.65
N VAL A 295 7.47 -7.26 -38.77
CA VAL A 295 7.78 -8.23 -37.70
C VAL A 295 8.20 -7.53 -36.40
N ASN A 296 8.95 -6.43 -36.48
CA ASN A 296 9.38 -5.68 -35.31
C ASN A 296 8.24 -4.94 -34.57
N LYS A 297 7.03 -4.88 -35.15
CA LYS A 297 5.86 -4.16 -34.60
C LYS A 297 4.76 -5.07 -34.04
N GLN A 298 5.01 -6.36 -33.93
CA GLN A 298 4.06 -7.34 -33.40
C GLN A 298 4.78 -8.29 -32.45
N TYR A 299 4.16 -8.62 -31.33
CA TYR A 299 4.65 -9.60 -30.36
C TYR A 299 3.52 -10.58 -30.05
N PHE A 300 3.86 -11.85 -29.78
CA PHE A 300 2.89 -12.81 -29.27
C PHE A 300 2.75 -12.72 -27.73
N GLY A 301 1.77 -13.42 -27.16
CA GLY A 301 1.49 -13.37 -25.73
C GLY A 301 0.70 -12.11 -25.39
N ILE A 302 1.12 -11.36 -24.37
CA ILE A 302 0.46 -10.10 -23.97
C ILE A 302 0.81 -9.00 -24.98
N SER A 303 -0.19 -8.37 -25.58
CA SER A 303 0.02 -7.38 -26.65
C SER A 303 -1.11 -6.34 -26.67
N ASP A 304 -0.74 -5.09 -26.98
CA ASP A 304 -1.70 -4.00 -27.21
C ASP A 304 -2.58 -4.23 -28.45
N ILE A 305 -2.19 -5.13 -29.36
CA ILE A 305 -2.98 -5.50 -30.55
C ILE A 305 -4.32 -6.13 -30.19
N ILE A 306 -4.35 -6.96 -29.13
CA ILE A 306 -5.57 -7.60 -28.61
C ILE A 306 -6.18 -6.79 -27.45
N GLY A 307 -5.35 -6.00 -26.78
CA GLY A 307 -5.71 -5.25 -25.57
C GLY A 307 -5.11 -5.90 -24.32
N ILE A 308 -4.69 -5.06 -23.38
CA ILE A 308 -4.12 -5.49 -22.10
C ILE A 308 -5.11 -5.09 -21.01
N ASP A 309 -5.69 -6.08 -20.33
CA ASP A 309 -6.53 -5.84 -19.15
C ASP A 309 -5.63 -5.70 -17.92
N SER A 310 -5.45 -4.46 -17.46
CA SER A 310 -4.61 -4.17 -16.29
C SER A 310 -5.16 -4.73 -14.98
N ASP A 311 -6.48 -4.89 -14.87
CA ASP A 311 -7.12 -5.40 -13.66
C ASP A 311 -6.76 -6.88 -13.42
N MET A 312 -6.50 -7.64 -14.49
CA MET A 312 -6.08 -9.04 -14.40
C MET A 312 -4.78 -9.23 -13.60
N PHE A 313 -3.91 -8.22 -13.56
CA PHE A 313 -2.59 -8.33 -12.92
C PHE A 313 -2.57 -7.78 -11.49
N THR A 314 -3.63 -7.10 -11.04
CA THR A 314 -3.69 -6.57 -9.68
C THR A 314 -3.75 -7.71 -8.67
N TYR A 315 -3.30 -7.45 -7.44
CA TYR A 315 -3.48 -8.40 -6.35
C TYR A 315 -4.97 -8.70 -6.12
N LYS A 316 -5.35 -9.97 -6.07
CA LYS A 316 -6.76 -10.42 -5.94
C LYS A 316 -7.08 -11.06 -4.59
N GLY A 317 -6.27 -10.79 -3.57
CA GLY A 317 -6.37 -11.41 -2.25
C GLY A 317 -5.67 -12.77 -2.17
N LYS A 318 -5.39 -13.22 -0.95
CA LYS A 318 -4.56 -14.39 -0.64
C LYS A 318 -5.08 -15.68 -1.27
N SER A 319 -6.38 -15.90 -1.21
CA SER A 319 -7.07 -17.04 -1.82
C SER A 319 -6.84 -17.18 -3.32
N ALA A 320 -6.59 -16.10 -4.06
CA ALA A 320 -6.27 -16.21 -5.48
C ALA A 320 -4.91 -16.89 -5.73
N TYR A 321 -4.02 -16.91 -4.74
CA TYR A 321 -2.68 -17.48 -4.85
C TYR A 321 -2.53 -18.81 -4.10
N SER A 322 -3.30 -19.03 -3.02
CA SER A 322 -3.31 -20.31 -2.27
C SER A 322 -4.27 -21.35 -2.85
N ASP A 323 -5.50 -20.92 -3.17
CA ASP A 323 -6.62 -21.78 -3.55
C ASP A 323 -7.16 -21.44 -4.96
N GLY A 324 -6.49 -20.51 -5.64
CA GLY A 324 -6.88 -20.03 -6.96
C GLY A 324 -6.59 -21.03 -8.06
N ILE A 325 -7.14 -20.73 -9.23
CA ILE A 325 -6.87 -21.48 -10.46
C ILE A 325 -6.07 -20.61 -11.41
N LEU A 326 -5.29 -21.24 -12.28
CA LEU A 326 -4.56 -20.50 -13.31
C LEU A 326 -5.47 -20.29 -14.53
N THR A 327 -5.34 -19.13 -15.17
CA THR A 327 -5.84 -18.95 -16.53
C THR A 327 -5.07 -19.85 -17.50
N ASN A 328 -5.46 -19.87 -18.78
CA ASN A 328 -4.60 -20.50 -19.78
C ASN A 328 -3.25 -19.77 -19.81
N GLY A 329 -2.14 -20.51 -19.86
CA GLY A 329 -0.82 -19.98 -20.21
C GLY A 329 -0.71 -19.64 -21.69
N PHE A 330 0.47 -19.19 -22.11
CA PHE A 330 0.79 -18.89 -23.50
C PHE A 330 2.00 -19.72 -23.96
N HIS A 331 2.03 -20.15 -25.23
CA HIS A 331 3.15 -20.88 -25.81
C HIS A 331 3.39 -20.56 -27.29
N LEU A 332 4.64 -20.54 -27.75
CA LEU A 332 4.97 -20.33 -29.17
C LEU A 332 4.66 -21.55 -30.03
N ASP A 333 5.01 -22.76 -29.59
CA ASP A 333 4.72 -23.98 -30.35
C ASP A 333 3.21 -24.29 -30.43
N SER A 334 2.67 -24.33 -31.66
CA SER A 334 1.24 -24.55 -31.92
C SER A 334 0.72 -25.91 -31.42
N ARG A 335 1.59 -26.91 -31.19
CA ARG A 335 1.23 -28.24 -30.69
C ARG A 335 0.81 -28.24 -29.22
N VAL A 336 1.17 -27.20 -28.46
CA VAL A 336 0.85 -27.06 -27.03
C VAL A 336 -0.59 -26.52 -26.83
N ASN A 337 -1.28 -26.13 -27.90
CA ASN A 337 -2.63 -25.59 -27.82
C ASN A 337 -3.61 -26.58 -27.17
N SER A 338 -4.40 -26.10 -26.20
CA SER A 338 -5.40 -26.88 -25.46
C SER A 338 -6.45 -27.58 -26.33
N THR A 339 -6.68 -27.12 -27.57
CA THR A 339 -7.61 -27.77 -28.51
C THR A 339 -6.99 -28.97 -29.24
N ILE A 340 -5.65 -29.05 -29.27
CA ILE A 340 -4.89 -30.05 -30.04
C ILE A 340 -4.32 -31.13 -29.12
N ASN A 341 -3.76 -30.74 -27.97
CA ASN A 341 -3.17 -31.66 -27.00
C ASN A 341 -3.77 -31.40 -25.62
N THR A 342 -4.49 -32.38 -25.08
CA THR A 342 -5.14 -32.28 -23.76
C THR A 342 -4.25 -32.78 -22.62
N ASN A 343 -3.09 -33.37 -22.93
CA ASN A 343 -2.20 -34.02 -21.96
C ASN A 343 -0.82 -33.35 -21.98
N ILE A 344 -0.78 -32.07 -21.64
CA ILE A 344 0.46 -31.35 -21.34
C ILE A 344 0.71 -31.40 -19.84
N THR A 345 1.92 -31.80 -19.47
CA THR A 345 2.43 -31.77 -18.10
C THR A 345 3.51 -30.71 -17.96
N VAL A 346 3.58 -30.09 -16.78
CA VAL A 346 4.63 -29.13 -16.43
C VAL A 346 5.36 -29.65 -15.20
N ASP A 347 6.64 -29.95 -15.31
CA ASP A 347 7.42 -30.67 -14.29
C ASP A 347 6.71 -31.95 -13.80
N GLY A 348 6.11 -32.71 -14.72
CA GLY A 348 5.35 -33.92 -14.45
C GLY A 348 3.94 -33.71 -13.86
N ILE A 349 3.48 -32.47 -13.68
CA ILE A 349 2.17 -32.14 -13.11
C ILE A 349 1.17 -31.84 -14.23
N SER A 350 0.02 -32.53 -14.23
CA SER A 350 -1.09 -32.28 -15.15
C SER A 350 -2.01 -31.15 -14.67
N GLY A 351 -2.83 -30.59 -15.57
CA GLY A 351 -3.87 -29.61 -15.24
C GLY A 351 -3.59 -28.19 -15.76
N PHE A 352 -2.49 -28.00 -16.49
CA PHE A 352 -2.19 -26.74 -17.16
C PHE A 352 -2.77 -26.71 -18.57
N THR A 353 -3.32 -25.56 -18.95
CA THR A 353 -3.86 -25.30 -20.28
C THR A 353 -3.13 -24.13 -20.91
N PHE A 354 -2.99 -24.14 -22.25
CA PHE A 354 -2.24 -23.11 -22.98
C PHE A 354 -2.98 -22.63 -24.22
N ASN A 355 -2.87 -21.33 -24.49
CA ASN A 355 -3.15 -20.74 -25.79
C ASN A 355 -1.84 -20.61 -26.55
N ALA A 356 -1.68 -21.41 -27.61
CA ALA A 356 -0.49 -21.35 -28.44
C ALA A 356 -0.68 -20.46 -29.68
N VAL A 357 0.42 -20.08 -30.31
CA VAL A 357 0.39 -19.44 -31.64
C VAL A 357 -0.44 -20.29 -32.60
N SER A 358 -1.32 -19.63 -33.36
CA SER A 358 -2.31 -20.30 -34.18
C SER A 358 -1.65 -21.23 -35.20
N ALA A 359 -2.12 -22.47 -35.27
CA ALA A 359 -1.72 -23.43 -36.30
C ALA A 359 -2.00 -22.92 -37.73
N SER A 360 -2.90 -21.94 -37.87
CA SER A 360 -3.21 -21.28 -39.15
C SER A 360 -2.14 -20.29 -39.61
N ASN A 361 -1.19 -19.89 -38.76
CA ASN A 361 -0.08 -18.99 -39.13
C ASN A 361 0.97 -19.73 -39.96
N THR A 362 0.57 -20.19 -41.14
CA THR A 362 1.42 -20.91 -42.07
C THR A 362 2.04 -19.95 -43.10
N LEU A 363 3.25 -20.25 -43.56
CA LEU A 363 3.86 -19.46 -44.64
C LEU A 363 3.18 -19.77 -45.98
N ASN A 364 3.04 -18.76 -46.83
CA ASN A 364 2.41 -18.95 -48.13
C ASN A 364 3.20 -19.98 -48.97
N GLY A 365 2.54 -21.04 -49.42
CA GLY A 365 3.15 -22.17 -50.14
C GLY A 365 3.56 -23.36 -49.26
N TYR A 366 3.48 -23.23 -47.92
CA TYR A 366 3.83 -24.30 -46.98
C TYR A 366 2.74 -24.43 -45.91
N SER A 367 1.94 -25.49 -45.94
CA SER A 367 0.87 -25.75 -44.96
C SER A 367 1.40 -26.35 -43.65
N ILE A 368 2.55 -25.87 -43.17
CA ILE A 368 3.23 -26.38 -41.98
C ILE A 368 2.97 -25.39 -40.81
N PRO A 369 2.35 -25.84 -39.72
CA PRO A 369 2.04 -24.98 -38.58
C PRO A 369 3.32 -24.59 -37.81
N PRO A 370 3.32 -23.47 -37.06
CA PRO A 370 4.49 -23.01 -36.32
C PRO A 370 4.92 -23.99 -35.22
N GLN A 371 6.19 -24.43 -35.26
CA GLN A 371 6.83 -25.31 -34.28
C GLN A 371 8.25 -24.80 -33.99
N LEU A 372 8.68 -24.85 -32.74
CA LEU A 372 9.96 -24.23 -32.31
C LEU A 372 10.88 -25.16 -31.51
N ALA A 373 10.55 -26.45 -31.34
CA ALA A 373 11.36 -27.36 -30.54
C ALA A 373 12.82 -27.57 -31.00
N SER A 374 13.15 -27.36 -32.27
CA SER A 374 14.52 -27.36 -32.81
C SER A 374 14.61 -26.45 -34.04
N GLU A 375 15.82 -26.06 -34.45
CA GLU A 375 15.99 -25.26 -35.67
C GLU A 375 15.45 -25.97 -36.92
N ASN A 376 15.52 -27.31 -36.96
CA ASN A 376 14.94 -28.11 -38.06
C ASN A 376 13.41 -27.98 -38.14
N ASP A 377 12.73 -27.84 -37.00
CA ASP A 377 11.27 -27.69 -36.95
C ASP A 377 10.83 -26.30 -37.45
N THR A 378 11.74 -25.31 -37.48
CA THR A 378 11.42 -23.96 -37.93
C THR A 378 11.40 -23.82 -39.46
N ILE A 379 11.98 -24.79 -40.19
CA ILE A 379 12.11 -24.76 -41.65
C ILE A 379 10.72 -24.65 -42.30
N ASN A 380 10.55 -23.70 -43.22
CA ASN A 380 9.30 -23.41 -43.91
C ASN A 380 8.11 -23.02 -43.00
N THR A 381 8.37 -22.63 -41.75
CA THR A 381 7.39 -22.02 -40.85
C THR A 381 7.68 -20.53 -40.64
N ILE A 382 6.75 -19.79 -40.01
CA ILE A 382 6.98 -18.37 -39.67
C ILE A 382 8.21 -18.14 -38.78
N TYR A 383 8.67 -19.18 -38.06
CA TYR A 383 9.85 -19.12 -37.20
C TYR A 383 11.17 -19.27 -37.95
N ALA A 384 11.15 -19.45 -39.28
CA ALA A 384 12.34 -19.30 -40.10
C ALA A 384 12.94 -17.88 -39.98
N ASP A 385 12.11 -16.86 -39.75
CA ASP A 385 12.57 -15.54 -39.32
C ASP A 385 12.73 -15.51 -37.80
N LYS A 386 13.97 -15.42 -37.34
CA LYS A 386 14.33 -15.35 -35.91
C LYS A 386 13.65 -14.20 -35.18
N ASN A 387 13.33 -13.10 -35.87
CA ASN A 387 12.68 -11.94 -35.27
C ASN A 387 11.22 -12.20 -34.88
N VAL A 388 10.60 -13.28 -35.39
CA VAL A 388 9.23 -13.69 -35.04
C VAL A 388 9.20 -14.49 -33.73
N ARG A 389 10.34 -15.04 -33.30
CA ARG A 389 10.49 -15.88 -32.10
C ARG A 389 10.54 -15.00 -30.84
N LYS A 390 9.40 -14.42 -30.48
CA LYS A 390 9.28 -13.51 -29.35
C LYS A 390 7.88 -13.47 -28.77
N PHE A 391 7.81 -13.30 -27.46
CA PHE A 391 6.55 -13.12 -26.73
C PHE A 391 6.74 -12.15 -25.55
N THR A 392 5.63 -11.60 -25.08
CA THR A 392 5.61 -10.66 -23.95
C THR A 392 4.75 -11.21 -22.81
N LEU A 393 5.23 -10.99 -21.59
CA LEU A 393 4.52 -11.26 -20.34
C LEU A 393 4.65 -10.07 -19.37
N VAL A 394 3.77 -10.03 -18.37
CA VAL A 394 3.62 -8.93 -17.42
C VAL A 394 3.68 -9.47 -15.98
N PRO A 395 4.34 -8.77 -15.03
CA PRO A 395 4.29 -9.09 -13.60
C PRO A 395 2.89 -8.89 -13.00
N TYR A 396 2.50 -9.73 -12.04
CA TYR A 396 1.22 -9.66 -11.34
C TYR A 396 1.38 -9.83 -9.82
N GLY A 397 0.32 -9.49 -9.08
CA GLY A 397 0.21 -9.79 -7.65
C GLY A 397 1.07 -8.93 -6.72
N GLY A 398 1.70 -7.88 -7.22
CA GLY A 398 2.29 -6.83 -6.40
C GLY A 398 1.21 -6.19 -5.56
N PHE A 399 1.47 -6.07 -4.25
CA PHE A 399 0.47 -5.71 -3.27
C PHE A 399 1.05 -4.70 -2.28
N ASP A 400 0.30 -3.64 -1.98
CA ASP A 400 0.74 -2.55 -1.10
C ASP A 400 0.45 -2.81 0.39
N GLY A 401 -0.08 -3.99 0.73
CA GLY A 401 -0.47 -4.34 2.10
C GLY A 401 -1.81 -3.73 2.52
N TRP A 402 -2.56 -3.11 1.59
CA TRP A 402 -3.84 -2.49 1.89
C TRP A 402 -5.04 -3.21 1.29
N ASP A 403 -5.97 -3.62 2.14
CA ASP A 403 -7.25 -4.12 1.67
C ASP A 403 -8.09 -2.98 1.07
N ILE A 404 -8.28 -3.00 -0.24
CA ILE A 404 -9.04 -2.00 -0.99
C ILE A 404 -10.53 -1.95 -0.61
N TYR A 405 -11.05 -2.98 0.05
CA TYR A 405 -12.43 -3.06 0.50
C TYR A 405 -12.63 -2.56 1.94
N ARG A 406 -11.54 -2.25 2.66
CA ARG A 406 -11.64 -1.65 4.00
C ARG A 406 -11.86 -0.14 3.89
N GLU A 407 -12.82 0.37 4.65
CA GLU A 407 -13.09 1.83 4.75
C GLU A 407 -12.18 2.53 5.77
N SER A 408 -11.56 1.77 6.68
CA SER A 408 -10.74 2.31 7.78
C SER A 408 -9.54 1.44 8.14
N ARG A 409 -8.46 2.11 8.56
CA ARG A 409 -7.22 1.50 9.06
C ARG A 409 -7.41 1.00 10.49
N SER A 410 -6.76 -0.11 10.84
CA SER A 410 -6.74 -0.69 12.20
C SER A 410 -5.50 -0.21 12.97
N ASN A 411 -5.23 1.09 12.89
CA ASN A 411 -4.05 1.73 13.47
C ASN A 411 -4.36 2.59 14.70
N THR A 412 -5.62 2.63 15.15
CA THR A 412 -6.02 3.29 16.40
C THR A 412 -5.60 2.48 17.62
N ASP A 413 -5.65 3.12 18.79
CA ASP A 413 -5.20 2.51 20.05
C ASP A 413 -6.01 1.26 20.45
N ASP A 414 -7.25 1.10 19.97
CA ASP A 414 -8.09 -0.08 20.18
C ASP A 414 -7.52 -1.35 19.51
N PHE A 415 -6.65 -1.19 18.51
CA PHE A 415 -6.02 -2.28 17.77
C PHE A 415 -4.61 -2.62 18.26
N ARG A 416 -4.18 -2.05 19.39
CA ARG A 416 -3.04 -2.55 20.15
C ARG A 416 -3.43 -3.86 20.83
N ALA A 417 -2.53 -4.85 20.88
CA ALA A 417 -2.82 -6.18 21.42
C ALA A 417 -3.37 -6.14 22.85
N SER A 418 -2.91 -5.20 23.68
CA SER A 418 -3.40 -5.01 25.05
C SER A 418 -4.85 -4.54 25.15
N ASN A 419 -5.35 -3.83 24.13
CA ASN A 419 -6.67 -3.21 24.10
C ASN A 419 -7.64 -3.93 23.17
N TYR A 420 -7.13 -4.84 22.33
CA TYR A 420 -7.91 -5.53 21.32
C TYR A 420 -8.98 -6.43 21.97
N LEU A 421 -10.25 -6.15 21.66
CA LEU A 421 -11.41 -6.84 22.23
C LEU A 421 -11.89 -8.06 21.42
N GLY A 422 -11.30 -8.30 20.23
CA GLY A 422 -11.71 -9.41 19.38
C GLY A 422 -11.16 -10.75 19.84
N ASN A 423 -11.86 -11.83 19.48
CA ASN A 423 -11.46 -13.17 19.88
C ASN A 423 -10.29 -13.67 19.04
N ILE A 424 -9.20 -14.05 19.70
CA ILE A 424 -8.07 -14.79 19.12
C ILE A 424 -7.98 -16.13 19.82
N SER A 425 -7.93 -17.21 19.06
CA SER A 425 -7.76 -18.56 19.60
C SER A 425 -6.41 -18.67 20.30
N THR A 426 -6.41 -19.01 21.59
CA THR A 426 -5.17 -19.21 22.36
C THR A 426 -4.40 -20.46 21.94
N ALA A 427 -5.07 -21.43 21.29
CA ALA A 427 -4.45 -22.66 20.82
C ALA A 427 -3.71 -22.49 19.49
N THR A 428 -4.24 -21.66 18.59
CA THR A 428 -3.71 -21.48 17.22
C THR A 428 -3.10 -20.10 17.00
N GLY A 429 -3.25 -19.17 17.94
CA GLY A 429 -2.85 -17.77 17.77
C GLY A 429 -3.60 -17.04 16.64
N SER A 430 -4.69 -17.62 16.14
CA SER A 430 -5.42 -17.10 14.97
C SER A 430 -6.82 -16.61 15.39
N GLY A 431 -7.14 -15.38 15.04
CA GLY A 431 -8.49 -14.81 15.13
C GLY A 431 -9.09 -14.60 13.73
N GLU A 432 -10.34 -14.15 13.70
CA GLU A 432 -11.06 -13.88 12.44
C GLU A 432 -10.38 -12.75 11.65
N ASN A 433 -10.00 -11.66 12.33
CA ASN A 433 -9.42 -10.47 11.71
C ASN A 433 -7.92 -10.33 11.93
N PHE A 434 -7.42 -10.71 13.11
CA PHE A 434 -6.00 -10.60 13.46
C PHE A 434 -5.45 -11.87 14.10
N THR A 435 -4.15 -12.10 13.93
CA THR A 435 -3.43 -13.23 14.54
C THR A 435 -2.28 -12.72 15.38
N THR A 436 -1.84 -13.50 16.37
CA THR A 436 -0.65 -13.25 17.20
C THR A 436 0.59 -13.99 16.70
N ASN A 437 0.46 -14.81 15.65
CA ASN A 437 1.55 -15.57 15.05
C ASN A 437 2.40 -14.69 14.13
N VAL A 438 2.95 -13.63 14.69
CA VAL A 438 3.79 -12.67 13.97
C VAL A 438 5.23 -12.91 14.40
N ASN A 439 6.16 -12.82 13.45
CA ASN A 439 7.58 -12.85 13.79
C ASN A 439 7.96 -11.57 14.56
N THR A 440 8.28 -11.71 15.85
CA THR A 440 8.63 -10.62 16.76
C THR A 440 10.07 -10.14 16.59
N ASP A 441 10.93 -10.94 15.96
CA ASP A 441 12.38 -10.77 16.02
C ASP A 441 12.88 -9.64 15.09
N LEU A 442 12.03 -9.17 14.17
CA LEU A 442 12.45 -8.23 13.13
C LEU A 442 12.47 -6.75 13.54
N PHE A 443 11.78 -6.34 14.62
CA PHE A 443 11.60 -4.91 14.89
C PHE A 443 11.64 -4.53 16.37
N ASP A 444 12.14 -5.40 17.27
CA ASP A 444 12.28 -5.12 18.72
C ASP A 444 11.03 -4.48 19.34
N LEU A 445 9.85 -5.04 19.05
CA LEU A 445 8.58 -4.47 19.47
C LEU A 445 8.42 -4.58 21.01
N PRO A 446 7.79 -3.59 21.67
CA PRO A 446 7.70 -3.52 23.13
C PRO A 446 6.81 -4.64 23.74
N GLU A 447 6.02 -5.31 22.92
CA GLU A 447 5.12 -6.39 23.32
C GLU A 447 4.83 -7.34 22.16
N ALA A 448 4.22 -8.49 22.45
CA ALA A 448 3.78 -9.44 21.44
C ALA A 448 2.70 -8.81 20.54
N PRO A 449 2.95 -8.63 19.23
CA PRO A 449 2.05 -7.91 18.34
C PRO A 449 0.91 -8.80 17.84
N ILE A 450 -0.14 -8.13 17.36
CA ILE A 450 -1.14 -8.73 16.46
C ILE A 450 -0.96 -8.19 15.04
N THR A 451 -1.54 -8.85 14.04
CA THR A 451 -1.48 -8.42 12.62
C THR A 451 -2.33 -7.18 12.29
N SER A 452 -2.47 -6.23 13.21
CA SER A 452 -3.19 -4.97 12.99
C SER A 452 -2.29 -3.91 12.33
N ASP A 453 -2.91 -2.91 11.69
CA ASP A 453 -2.15 -1.82 11.07
C ASP A 453 -1.33 -1.06 12.13
N PHE A 454 -1.78 -1.00 13.40
CA PHE A 454 -1.04 -0.39 14.51
C PHE A 454 0.41 -0.89 14.58
N TYR A 455 0.61 -2.22 14.58
CA TYR A 455 1.95 -2.80 14.63
C TYR A 455 2.68 -2.70 13.30
N ALA A 456 1.97 -2.66 12.17
CA ALA A 456 2.62 -2.40 10.89
C ALA A 456 3.25 -0.99 10.85
N TYR A 457 2.53 0.04 11.32
CA TYR A 457 3.08 1.39 11.44
C TYR A 457 4.19 1.48 12.49
N LEU A 458 4.05 0.79 13.63
CA LEU A 458 5.10 0.76 14.66
C LEU A 458 6.38 0.09 14.15
N ALA A 459 6.26 -1.08 13.51
CA ALA A 459 7.38 -1.79 12.90
C ALA A 459 8.07 -0.91 11.84
N ALA A 460 7.29 -0.26 10.97
CA ALA A 460 7.82 0.70 10.00
C ALA A 460 8.58 1.85 10.66
N ALA A 461 8.05 2.44 11.73
CA ALA A 461 8.75 3.49 12.48
C ALA A 461 10.05 2.97 13.12
N ARG A 462 10.05 1.74 13.66
CA ARG A 462 11.24 1.12 14.27
C ARG A 462 12.33 0.73 13.28
N THR A 463 12.05 0.62 11.98
CA THR A 463 13.13 0.51 10.97
C THR A 463 14.09 1.70 10.99
N PHE A 464 13.64 2.84 11.51
CA PHE A 464 14.46 4.03 11.69
C PHE A 464 15.05 4.11 13.10
N ALA A 465 14.93 3.12 13.98
CA ALA A 465 15.40 3.25 15.37
C ALA A 465 16.92 3.44 15.50
N ASN A 466 17.71 2.89 14.57
CA ASN A 466 19.17 2.94 14.62
C ASN A 466 19.75 4.13 13.82
N PRO A 467 20.34 5.15 14.49
CA PRO A 467 20.93 6.29 13.80
C PRO A 467 22.22 5.96 13.04
N SER A 468 22.87 4.84 13.34
CA SER A 468 24.09 4.41 12.63
C SER A 468 23.79 3.74 11.30
N GLU A 469 22.58 3.17 11.15
CA GLU A 469 22.15 2.50 9.92
C GLU A 469 21.41 3.47 8.99
N VAL A 470 20.50 4.27 9.56
CA VAL A 470 19.72 5.24 8.79
C VAL A 470 19.87 6.63 9.39
N ASP A 471 20.46 7.54 8.61
CA ASP A 471 20.65 8.94 8.99
C ASP A 471 19.46 9.80 8.57
N ILE A 472 18.68 10.28 9.54
CA ILE A 472 17.56 11.19 9.32
C ILE A 472 17.65 12.36 10.30
N ASN A 473 17.22 13.55 9.86
CA ASN A 473 17.10 14.72 10.74
C ASN A 473 15.65 14.97 11.17
N LEU A 474 14.70 14.53 10.35
CA LEU A 474 13.27 14.78 10.48
C LEU A 474 12.51 13.48 10.28
N PHE A 475 11.61 13.20 11.21
CA PHE A 475 10.66 12.12 11.17
C PHE A 475 9.24 12.72 11.12
N ALA A 476 8.34 12.13 10.35
CA ALA A 476 6.98 12.63 10.22
C ALA A 476 6.01 11.51 9.88
N THR A 477 4.80 11.58 10.44
CA THR A 477 3.73 10.60 10.21
C THR A 477 2.44 11.32 9.78
N PRO A 478 2.38 11.85 8.54
CA PRO A 478 1.19 12.52 8.06
C PRO A 478 -0.05 11.61 8.18
N GLY A 479 -1.07 12.07 8.89
CA GLY A 479 -2.31 11.30 9.09
C GLY A 479 -2.31 10.32 10.28
N ILE A 480 -1.19 10.13 10.96
CA ILE A 480 -1.15 9.53 12.31
C ILE A 480 -1.17 10.67 13.31
N ASP A 481 -2.21 10.73 14.13
CA ASP A 481 -2.47 11.87 15.00
C ASP A 481 -2.43 11.51 16.49
N TYR A 482 -2.16 12.50 17.33
CA TYR A 482 -1.98 12.29 18.75
C TYR A 482 -3.28 12.04 19.54
N ILE A 483 -4.45 12.10 18.90
CA ILE A 483 -5.75 11.81 19.54
C ILE A 483 -6.16 10.38 19.24
N ASN A 484 -6.27 10.00 17.96
CA ASN A 484 -6.77 8.71 17.52
C ASN A 484 -5.70 7.60 17.59
N ASN A 485 -4.43 7.97 17.56
CA ASN A 485 -3.27 7.06 17.56
C ASN A 485 -2.31 7.41 18.71
N ASN A 486 -2.82 7.84 19.87
CA ASN A 486 -2.01 8.39 20.96
C ASN A 486 -0.92 7.41 21.43
N GLN A 487 -1.25 6.13 21.60
CA GLN A 487 -0.28 5.12 22.04
C GLN A 487 0.79 4.86 20.98
N LEU A 488 0.40 4.80 19.70
CA LEU A 488 1.36 4.67 18.59
C LEU A 488 2.31 5.88 18.55
N VAL A 489 1.77 7.09 18.66
CA VAL A 489 2.55 8.33 18.68
C VAL A 489 3.53 8.33 19.85
N ARG A 490 3.13 7.90 21.05
CA ARG A 490 4.03 7.79 22.22
C ARG A 490 5.19 6.84 21.97
N LEU A 491 4.93 5.65 21.44
CA LEU A 491 5.99 4.68 21.13
C LEU A 491 6.98 5.21 20.08
N ILE A 492 6.50 6.02 19.12
CA ILE A 492 7.36 6.71 18.16
C ILE A 492 8.18 7.80 18.84
N ILE A 493 7.59 8.57 19.76
CA ILE A 493 8.31 9.58 20.54
C ILE A 493 9.42 8.90 21.36
N ASP A 494 9.10 7.83 22.08
CA ASP A 494 10.08 7.10 22.90
C ASP A 494 11.28 6.62 22.06
N MET A 495 11.04 6.09 20.86
CA MET A 495 12.12 5.71 19.93
C MET A 495 12.99 6.91 19.52
N ILE A 496 12.38 8.07 19.25
CA ILE A 496 13.11 9.28 18.87
C ILE A 496 13.93 9.85 20.06
N GLU A 497 13.37 9.83 21.28
CA GLU A 497 13.99 10.42 22.46
C GLU A 497 15.10 9.56 23.07
N GLU A 498 14.84 8.26 23.22
CA GLU A 498 15.69 7.35 23.99
C GLU A 498 16.66 6.56 23.10
N GLU A 499 16.25 6.15 21.89
CA GLU A 499 17.07 5.29 21.02
C GLU A 499 17.91 6.10 20.01
N ARG A 500 17.34 7.16 19.41
CA ARG A 500 18.02 7.99 18.39
C ARG A 500 18.68 9.27 18.90
N ASN A 501 17.89 10.15 19.54
CA ASN A 501 18.31 11.46 20.06
C ASN A 501 18.99 12.39 19.01
N ASP A 502 18.70 12.21 17.72
CA ASP A 502 19.30 12.95 16.60
C ASP A 502 18.28 13.57 15.64
N SER A 503 16.98 13.39 15.91
CA SER A 503 15.88 13.67 14.99
C SER A 503 14.75 14.47 15.64
N ILE A 504 14.00 15.21 14.83
CA ILE A 504 12.75 15.86 15.23
C ILE A 504 11.57 15.11 14.64
N TYR A 505 10.53 14.88 15.45
CA TYR A 505 9.26 14.31 15.01
C TYR A 505 8.18 15.39 14.79
N ILE A 506 7.64 15.46 13.58
CA ILE A 506 6.46 16.29 13.27
C ILE A 506 5.21 15.41 13.32
N VAL A 507 4.46 15.53 14.43
CA VAL A 507 3.21 14.81 14.67
C VAL A 507 2.01 15.57 14.09
N THR A 508 1.02 14.84 13.59
CA THR A 508 -0.20 15.44 13.04
C THR A 508 -1.14 15.91 14.16
N THR A 509 -1.62 17.16 14.07
CA THR A 509 -2.81 17.60 14.81
C THR A 509 -4.05 17.21 14.00
N PRO A 510 -5.00 16.45 14.55
CA PRO A 510 -6.26 16.19 13.86
C PRO A 510 -7.09 17.46 13.86
N ASP A 511 -7.66 17.83 12.72
CA ASP A 511 -8.47 19.03 12.60
C ASP A 511 -9.95 18.81 12.92
N LYS A 512 -10.39 17.56 13.01
CA LYS A 512 -11.77 17.13 13.25
C LYS A 512 -11.81 15.76 13.96
N PRO A 513 -12.95 15.37 14.54
CA PRO A 513 -13.14 14.02 15.06
C PRO A 513 -13.06 12.95 13.95
N TYR A 514 -12.65 11.74 14.33
CA TYR A 514 -12.54 10.61 13.40
C TYR A 514 -13.88 10.29 12.73
N GLY A 515 -13.87 10.06 11.42
CA GLY A 515 -15.05 9.73 10.61
C GLY A 515 -15.94 10.92 10.21
N TYR A 516 -15.65 12.14 10.65
CA TYR A 516 -16.46 13.31 10.31
C TYR A 516 -16.16 13.83 8.89
N SER A 517 -17.10 14.59 8.31
CA SER A 517 -16.92 15.21 6.99
C SER A 517 -15.84 16.30 6.98
N ASP A 518 -15.37 16.71 5.79
CA ASP A 518 -14.40 17.80 5.62
C ASP A 518 -15.00 19.22 5.68
N SER A 519 -16.22 19.36 6.19
CA SER A 519 -16.81 20.68 6.42
C SER A 519 -16.02 21.47 7.48
N VAL A 520 -16.09 22.80 7.39
CA VAL A 520 -15.46 23.68 8.40
C VAL A 520 -16.17 23.56 9.75
N ASP A 521 -17.48 23.31 9.75
CA ASP A 521 -18.28 23.18 10.97
C ASP A 521 -17.98 21.90 11.76
N ALA A 522 -17.37 20.90 11.13
CA ALA A 522 -16.92 19.67 11.79
C ALA A 522 -15.51 19.81 12.41
N MET A 523 -14.84 20.95 12.22
CA MET A 523 -13.48 21.14 12.74
C MET A 523 -13.48 21.41 14.24
N TYR A 524 -12.45 20.92 14.91
CA TYR A 524 -12.12 21.38 16.26
C TYR A 524 -11.77 22.87 16.23
N THR A 525 -12.35 23.61 17.16
CA THR A 525 -11.98 24.99 17.44
C THR A 525 -10.60 25.08 18.09
N PRO A 526 -9.92 26.24 18.04
CA PRO A 526 -8.64 26.44 18.72
C PRO A 526 -8.62 26.08 20.21
N ASN A 527 -9.74 26.31 20.92
CA ASN A 527 -9.87 25.95 22.34
C ASN A 527 -10.00 24.43 22.55
N GLU A 528 -10.69 23.73 21.66
CA GLU A 528 -10.76 22.27 21.68
C GLU A 528 -9.40 21.65 21.33
N ILE A 529 -8.68 22.21 20.36
CA ILE A 529 -7.30 21.80 20.05
C ILE A 529 -6.38 21.97 21.25
N ALA A 530 -6.46 23.11 21.95
CA ALA A 530 -5.73 23.34 23.20
C ALA A 530 -6.08 22.30 24.27
N SER A 531 -7.36 21.96 24.43
CA SER A 531 -7.79 20.92 25.37
C SER A 531 -7.31 19.53 24.97
N ASN A 532 -7.30 19.24 23.67
CA ASN A 532 -6.88 17.96 23.12
C ASN A 532 -5.38 17.72 23.27
N ILE A 533 -4.54 18.74 23.04
CA ILE A 533 -3.08 18.59 23.19
C ILE A 533 -2.68 18.41 24.66
N ASP A 534 -3.38 19.10 25.58
CA ASP A 534 -3.17 18.90 27.01
C ASP A 534 -3.66 17.51 27.46
N GLY A 535 -4.82 17.05 26.95
CA GLY A 535 -5.35 15.71 27.21
C GLY A 535 -4.48 14.59 26.64
N ALA A 536 -3.77 14.83 25.53
CA ALA A 536 -2.83 13.88 24.94
C ALA A 536 -1.59 13.65 25.82
N ASN A 537 -1.31 14.56 26.78
CA ASN A 537 -0.23 14.49 27.76
C ASN A 537 1.13 14.16 27.13
N LEU A 538 1.47 14.88 26.06
CA LEU A 538 2.75 14.81 25.36
C LEU A 538 3.66 15.94 25.86
N ASP A 539 4.87 15.59 26.28
CA ASP A 539 5.90 16.54 26.72
C ASP A 539 7.23 16.12 26.11
N SER A 540 7.67 16.83 25.07
CA SER A 540 8.87 16.46 24.33
C SER A 540 9.54 17.67 23.68
N LEU A 541 10.87 17.70 23.77
CA LEU A 541 11.73 18.66 23.08
C LEU A 541 11.81 18.39 21.58
N TYR A 542 11.63 17.13 21.19
CA TYR A 542 11.86 16.64 19.83
C TYR A 542 10.60 16.61 18.98
N VAL A 543 9.44 16.97 19.54
CA VAL A 543 8.15 16.86 18.86
C VAL A 543 7.52 18.23 18.61
N ALA A 544 6.99 18.45 17.42
CA ALA A 544 6.22 19.65 17.09
C ALA A 544 4.95 19.31 16.30
N THR A 545 3.91 20.14 16.44
CA THR A 545 2.65 19.99 15.72
C THR A 545 2.08 21.32 15.23
N TYR A 546 1.18 21.25 14.24
CA TYR A 546 0.72 22.41 13.47
C TYR A 546 -0.77 22.31 13.16
N TYR A 547 -1.46 23.45 13.20
CA TYR A 547 -2.89 23.56 12.91
C TYR A 547 -3.21 24.90 12.22
N PRO A 548 -4.17 24.97 11.28
CA PRO A 548 -5.04 23.91 10.76
C PRO A 548 -4.47 23.15 9.53
N THR A 549 -5.22 22.16 9.06
CA THR A 549 -5.02 21.47 7.77
C THR A 549 -5.21 22.41 6.58
N CYS A 550 -4.68 22.02 5.42
CA CYS A 550 -4.71 22.82 4.20
C CYS A 550 -5.28 22.03 3.01
N LYS A 551 -5.84 22.75 2.05
CA LYS A 551 -6.42 22.20 0.82
C LYS A 551 -5.38 22.14 -0.29
N TYR A 552 -5.19 20.98 -0.88
CA TYR A 552 -4.26 20.74 -1.99
C TYR A 552 -5.00 20.23 -3.22
N PHE A 553 -4.41 20.44 -4.39
CA PHE A 553 -4.89 19.88 -5.64
C PHE A 553 -4.13 18.58 -5.93
N ASP A 554 -4.86 17.46 -5.98
CA ASP A 554 -4.35 16.19 -6.45
C ASP A 554 -4.54 16.11 -7.97
N SER A 555 -3.42 16.19 -8.71
CA SER A 555 -3.40 16.13 -10.17
C SER A 555 -3.75 14.76 -10.73
N THR A 556 -3.56 13.69 -9.95
CA THR A 556 -3.83 12.31 -10.38
C THR A 556 -5.32 12.03 -10.34
N ALA A 557 -5.98 12.41 -9.25
CA ALA A 557 -7.44 12.27 -9.10
C ALA A 557 -8.24 13.45 -9.70
N ASN A 558 -7.56 14.52 -10.12
CA ASN A 558 -8.14 15.80 -10.55
C ASN A 558 -9.15 16.35 -9.52
N LYS A 559 -8.81 16.25 -8.24
CA LYS A 559 -9.68 16.61 -7.10
C LYS A 559 -8.90 17.42 -6.08
N TYR A 560 -9.61 18.26 -5.33
CA TYR A 560 -9.01 18.91 -4.18
C TYR A 560 -9.25 18.09 -2.92
N ILE A 561 -8.18 17.89 -2.14
CA ILE A 561 -8.20 17.12 -0.90
C ILE A 561 -7.63 17.95 0.25
N TYR A 562 -8.09 17.70 1.47
CA TYR A 562 -7.52 18.30 2.67
C TYR A 562 -6.46 17.36 3.23
N LEU A 563 -5.28 17.92 3.52
CA LEU A 563 -4.19 17.18 4.14
C LEU A 563 -3.56 18.01 5.28
N PRO A 564 -2.97 17.34 6.28
CA PRO A 564 -2.09 17.99 7.24
C PRO A 564 -0.98 18.80 6.56
N VAL A 565 -0.57 19.89 7.20
CA VAL A 565 0.52 20.75 6.69
C VAL A 565 1.92 20.14 6.86
N THR A 566 2.01 18.94 7.44
CA THR A 566 3.25 18.21 7.73
C THR A 566 4.22 18.18 6.55
N ARG A 567 3.71 18.00 5.32
CA ARG A 567 4.50 18.02 4.08
C ARG A 567 5.24 19.36 3.91
N ASP A 568 4.52 20.47 4.06
CA ASP A 568 5.08 21.81 3.88
C ASP A 568 5.97 22.22 5.04
N VAL A 569 5.68 21.76 6.26
CA VAL A 569 6.55 21.92 7.44
C VAL A 569 7.91 21.27 7.19
N VAL A 570 7.94 19.98 6.85
CA VAL A 570 9.19 19.24 6.61
C VAL A 570 9.96 19.86 5.43
N ARG A 571 9.26 20.26 4.35
CA ARG A 571 9.88 20.97 3.23
C ARG A 571 10.53 22.28 3.67
N ASN A 572 9.83 23.10 4.44
CA ASN A 572 10.32 24.42 4.84
C ASN A 572 11.49 24.32 5.82
N ILE A 573 11.48 23.33 6.71
CA ILE A 573 12.60 23.00 7.58
C ILE A 573 13.83 22.63 6.74
N ALA A 574 13.69 21.71 5.78
CA ALA A 574 14.79 21.32 4.88
C ALA A 574 15.28 22.48 3.99
N LEU A 575 14.36 23.31 3.48
CA LEU A 575 14.70 24.48 2.68
C LEU A 575 15.48 25.52 3.49
N THR A 576 15.05 25.77 4.73
CA THR A 576 15.75 26.69 5.65
C THR A 576 17.16 26.18 5.96
N ASP A 577 17.34 24.86 6.13
CA ASP A 577 18.65 24.26 6.35
C ASP A 577 19.61 24.41 5.17
N ASN A 578 19.08 24.36 3.95
CA ASN A 578 19.88 24.46 2.73
C ASN A 578 20.20 25.91 2.32
N THR A 579 19.37 26.88 2.72
CA THR A 579 19.49 28.28 2.30
C THR A 579 20.02 29.20 3.40
N ALA A 580 19.78 28.85 4.66
CA ALA A 580 20.27 29.54 5.84
C ALA A 580 20.96 28.53 6.76
N TYR A 581 20.43 28.30 7.97
CA TYR A 581 21.00 27.36 8.92
C TYR A 581 19.91 26.74 9.82
N PRO A 582 20.17 25.59 10.47
CA PRO A 582 19.18 24.90 11.32
C PRO A 582 18.64 25.66 12.53
N TRP A 583 19.38 26.65 13.02
CA TRP A 583 18.94 27.55 14.10
C TRP A 583 18.05 28.70 13.62
N PHE A 584 17.74 28.77 12.32
CA PHE A 584 16.75 29.73 11.82
C PHE A 584 15.35 29.11 11.88
N PRO A 585 14.33 29.90 12.24
CA PRO A 585 12.95 29.44 12.23
C PRO A 585 12.48 29.14 10.80
N ALA A 586 11.85 27.98 10.62
CA ALA A 586 11.13 27.61 9.40
C ALA A 586 9.70 28.18 9.38
N ALA A 587 9.56 29.41 9.88
CA ALA A 587 8.29 30.11 10.08
C ALA A 587 8.40 31.56 9.61
N GLY A 588 7.26 32.25 9.57
CA GLY A 588 7.18 33.64 9.11
C GLY A 588 7.11 33.75 7.58
N LYS A 589 7.06 34.99 7.07
CA LYS A 589 6.88 35.24 5.63
C LYS A 589 8.07 34.78 4.76
N THR A 590 9.28 34.72 5.32
CA THR A 590 10.49 34.36 4.57
C THR A 590 10.62 32.85 4.38
N ASN A 591 10.48 32.08 5.46
CA ASN A 591 10.79 30.64 5.47
C ASN A 591 9.55 29.75 5.71
N GLY A 592 8.38 30.33 5.95
CA GLY A 592 7.19 29.61 6.38
C GLY A 592 6.14 29.35 5.29
N LEU A 593 6.42 29.58 3.99
CA LEU A 593 5.42 29.46 2.93
C LEU A 593 4.78 28.06 2.87
N VAL A 594 3.44 27.98 2.82
CA VAL A 594 2.69 26.74 2.62
C VAL A 594 2.14 26.73 1.20
N ASN A 595 2.54 25.74 0.39
CA ASN A 595 2.14 25.62 -1.01
C ASN A 595 0.81 24.87 -1.11
N CYS A 596 -0.25 25.51 -0.63
CA CYS A 596 -1.62 25.02 -0.66
C CYS A 596 -2.52 25.99 -1.43
N TYR A 597 -3.71 25.51 -1.81
CA TYR A 597 -4.72 26.37 -2.42
C TYR A 597 -5.32 27.33 -1.37
N LYS A 598 -5.61 26.82 -0.18
CA LYS A 598 -6.04 27.61 0.99
C LYS A 598 -5.90 26.80 2.29
N ALA A 599 -5.77 27.48 3.42
CA ALA A 599 -6.00 26.87 4.73
C ALA A 599 -7.48 26.50 4.90
N LYS A 600 -7.78 25.42 5.62
CA LYS A 600 -9.17 24.99 5.87
C LYS A 600 -9.91 25.99 6.78
N TYR A 601 -9.21 26.48 7.80
CA TYR A 601 -9.65 27.56 8.69
C TYR A 601 -8.66 28.74 8.62
N SER A 602 -9.17 29.98 8.58
CA SER A 602 -8.33 31.17 8.71
C SER A 602 -8.34 31.64 10.15
N THR A 603 -7.22 31.47 10.84
CA THR A 603 -7.07 31.83 12.25
C THR A 603 -7.17 33.34 12.47
N LYS A 604 -7.82 33.74 13.56
CA LYS A 604 -7.78 35.11 14.09
C LYS A 604 -6.60 35.24 15.06
N MET A 605 -6.24 36.48 15.41
CA MET A 605 -5.16 36.74 16.38
C MET A 605 -5.39 36.02 17.72
N VAL A 606 -6.61 36.05 18.27
CA VAL A 606 -6.95 35.35 19.52
C VAL A 606 -6.80 33.83 19.37
N ASP A 607 -7.13 33.28 18.20
CA ASP A 607 -6.97 31.85 17.92
C ASP A 607 -5.48 31.47 17.88
N GLU A 608 -4.66 32.30 17.25
CA GLU A 608 -3.20 32.14 17.18
C GLU A 608 -2.57 32.17 18.57
N ASP A 609 -2.99 33.11 19.42
CA ASP A 609 -2.51 33.22 20.80
C ASP A 609 -2.89 31.98 21.63
N THR A 610 -4.14 31.50 21.51
CA THR A 610 -4.59 30.27 22.18
C THR A 610 -3.78 29.06 21.75
N LEU A 611 -3.61 28.86 20.44
CA LEU A 611 -2.84 27.72 19.91
C LEU A 611 -1.39 27.78 20.35
N TYR A 612 -0.75 28.95 20.19
CA TYR A 612 0.66 29.11 20.47
C TYR A 612 0.97 29.02 21.97
N MET A 613 0.08 29.51 22.85
CA MET A 613 0.21 29.32 24.30
C MET A 613 0.21 27.82 24.66
N ASN A 614 -0.61 27.02 23.98
CA ASN A 614 -0.73 25.58 24.18
C ASN A 614 0.18 24.75 23.26
N ARG A 615 1.31 25.32 22.82
CA ARG A 615 2.39 24.59 22.09
C ARG A 615 1.99 24.06 20.71
N VAL A 616 0.89 24.55 20.14
CA VAL A 616 0.48 24.24 18.76
C VAL A 616 0.84 25.39 17.84
N ASN A 617 1.51 25.09 16.73
CA ASN A 617 1.98 26.12 15.79
C ASN A 617 0.88 26.53 14.79
N PRO A 618 0.45 27.81 14.76
CA PRO A 618 -0.59 28.25 13.85
C PRO A 618 -0.13 28.26 12.38
N VAL A 619 -1.04 27.94 11.47
CA VAL A 619 -0.90 28.13 10.02
C VAL A 619 -1.84 29.25 9.59
N LYS A 620 -1.25 30.40 9.27
CA LYS A 620 -1.97 31.66 9.06
C LYS A 620 -2.16 31.96 7.58
N THR A 621 -3.36 32.43 7.24
CA THR A 621 -3.64 32.96 5.90
C THR A 621 -3.53 34.49 5.91
N PHE A 622 -2.69 35.05 5.05
CA PHE A 622 -2.60 36.47 4.79
C PHE A 622 -3.35 36.81 3.49
N ALA A 623 -4.24 37.81 3.56
CA ALA A 623 -4.96 38.27 2.39
C ALA A 623 -3.98 38.76 1.31
N GLY A 624 -4.03 38.17 0.11
CA GLY A 624 -3.16 38.50 -1.02
C GLY A 624 -1.76 37.86 -1.00
N ASP A 625 -1.24 37.50 0.17
CA ASP A 625 0.13 36.97 0.31
C ASP A 625 0.20 35.44 0.41
N GLY A 626 -0.92 34.76 0.66
CA GLY A 626 -0.99 33.29 0.76
C GLY A 626 -0.97 32.76 2.20
N VAL A 627 -0.58 31.49 2.36
CA VAL A 627 -0.62 30.76 3.64
C VAL A 627 0.79 30.52 4.16
N TYR A 628 1.03 30.75 5.45
CA TYR A 628 2.35 30.63 6.09
C TYR A 628 2.28 29.95 7.45
N ILE A 629 3.33 29.19 7.78
CA ILE A 629 3.62 28.71 9.13
C ILE A 629 3.96 29.92 10.02
N TRP A 630 3.26 30.04 11.14
CA TRP A 630 3.31 31.20 12.02
C TRP A 630 3.61 30.82 13.48
N GLY A 631 4.42 29.77 13.68
CA GLY A 631 4.90 29.34 14.99
C GLY A 631 6.10 28.39 14.86
N GLN A 632 6.87 28.25 15.94
CA GLN A 632 8.05 27.37 16.00
C GLN A 632 8.22 26.65 17.36
N LYS A 633 7.15 26.50 18.13
CA LYS A 633 7.19 25.77 19.40
C LYS A 633 7.30 24.26 19.17
N ASN A 634 7.98 23.59 20.07
CA ASN A 634 7.82 22.15 20.26
C ASN A 634 6.81 21.89 21.40
N LEU A 635 6.58 20.62 21.74
CA LEU A 635 5.64 20.21 22.77
C LEU A 635 6.20 20.30 24.20
N TYR A 636 7.37 20.90 24.39
CA TYR A 636 7.98 21.03 25.72
C TYR A 636 7.22 22.00 26.61
N ASN A 637 6.87 21.56 27.82
CA ASN A 637 6.00 22.31 28.71
C ASN A 637 6.67 23.52 29.39
N GLN A 638 8.00 23.58 29.46
CA GLN A 638 8.68 24.68 30.14
C GLN A 638 8.88 25.89 29.22
N ASN A 639 8.92 27.09 29.83
CA ASN A 639 9.18 28.32 29.08
C ASN A 639 10.65 28.70 29.11
N ASP A 640 11.44 28.04 28.27
CA ASP A 640 12.86 28.31 28.08
C ASP A 640 13.25 28.32 26.59
N PHE A 641 14.52 28.53 26.27
CA PHE A 641 14.99 28.48 24.88
C PHE A 641 14.77 27.11 24.21
N LEU A 642 14.68 26.03 25.00
CA LEU A 642 14.51 24.67 24.50
C LEU A 642 13.08 24.42 24.01
N ASN A 643 12.10 25.24 24.37
CA ASN A 643 10.75 25.11 23.82
C ASN A 643 10.58 25.60 22.36
N ARG A 644 11.67 26.09 21.74
CA ARG A 644 11.72 26.48 20.33
C ARG A 644 12.41 25.42 19.50
N LEU A 645 11.77 25.06 18.39
CA LEU A 645 12.24 24.03 17.48
C LEU A 645 13.59 24.39 16.83
N SER A 646 13.80 25.67 16.51
CA SER A 646 15.08 26.18 15.97
C SER A 646 16.24 25.95 16.93
N THR A 647 16.05 26.17 18.24
CA THR A 647 17.07 25.91 19.28
C THR A 647 17.39 24.42 19.36
N VAL A 648 16.39 23.54 19.40
CA VAL A 648 16.63 22.09 19.49
C VAL A 648 17.36 21.59 18.25
N ARG A 649 16.96 22.03 17.05
CA ARG A 649 17.65 21.70 15.79
C ARG A 649 19.11 22.16 15.78
N MET A 650 19.40 23.32 16.35
CA MET A 650 20.77 23.80 16.55
C MET A 650 21.58 22.83 17.43
N ILE A 651 21.02 22.43 18.57
CA ILE A 651 21.68 21.53 19.53
C ILE A 651 21.93 20.17 18.89
N LEU A 652 20.96 19.62 18.16
CA LEU A 652 21.11 18.36 17.42
C LEU A 652 22.24 18.45 16.37
N LYS A 653 22.26 19.53 15.58
CA LYS A 653 23.33 19.76 14.60
C LYS A 653 24.70 19.86 15.29
N LEU A 654 24.78 20.58 16.41
CA LEU A 654 26.00 20.75 17.19
C LEU A 654 26.49 19.41 17.75
N LYS A 655 25.61 18.60 18.35
CA LYS A 655 25.93 17.25 18.85
C LYS A 655 26.56 16.39 17.75
N LYS A 656 25.92 16.35 16.57
CA LYS A 656 26.38 15.55 15.43
C LYS A 656 27.75 16.00 14.90
N LEU A 657 27.97 17.30 14.77
CA LEU A 657 29.26 17.85 14.33
C LEU A 657 30.39 17.54 15.33
N ILE A 658 30.10 17.68 16.64
CA ILE A 658 31.07 17.38 17.69
C ILE A 658 31.37 15.88 17.74
N GLN A 659 30.35 15.02 17.65
CA GLN A 659 30.54 13.57 17.64
C GLN A 659 31.48 13.14 16.50
N LEU A 660 31.22 13.61 15.28
CA LEU A 660 32.06 13.31 14.11
C LEU A 660 33.51 13.80 14.28
N ALA A 661 33.71 14.98 14.87
CA ALA A 661 35.03 15.51 15.15
C ALA A 661 35.77 14.68 16.21
N CYS A 662 35.05 14.25 17.26
CA CYS A 662 35.59 13.46 18.36
C CYS A 662 35.84 11.99 17.99
N THR A 663 35.16 11.41 17.00
CA THR A 663 35.40 10.02 16.55
C THR A 663 36.87 9.79 16.21
N ASN A 664 37.54 10.78 15.61
CA ASN A 664 38.97 10.70 15.28
C ASN A 664 39.91 10.76 16.50
N LEU A 665 39.42 11.14 17.67
CA LEU A 665 40.18 11.16 18.92
C LEU A 665 40.09 9.83 19.68
N ILE A 666 39.05 9.03 19.43
CA ILE A 666 38.87 7.74 20.10
C ILE A 666 40.04 6.82 19.73
N PHE A 667 40.59 6.09 20.71
CA PHE A 667 41.79 5.25 20.59
C PHE A 667 43.12 5.96 20.32
N THR A 668 43.19 7.29 20.45
CA THR A 668 44.48 7.99 20.51
C THR A 668 45.09 7.92 21.93
N PRO A 669 46.42 8.01 22.08
CA PRO A 669 47.05 8.00 23.41
C PRO A 669 46.48 9.09 24.32
N ASN A 670 45.94 8.71 25.49
CA ASN A 670 45.34 9.62 26.47
C ASN A 670 46.43 10.33 27.30
N ASP A 671 47.08 11.32 26.69
CA ASP A 671 48.14 12.14 27.28
C ASP A 671 47.73 13.62 27.42
N ASN A 672 48.63 14.44 27.99
CA ASN A 672 48.40 15.88 28.18
C ASN A 672 48.20 16.67 26.85
N THR A 673 48.37 16.04 25.68
CA THR A 673 48.12 16.67 24.37
C THR A 673 46.69 16.48 23.88
N VAL A 674 45.95 15.50 24.43
CA VAL A 674 44.56 15.22 24.03
C VAL A 674 43.63 16.40 24.32
N GLU A 675 43.85 17.10 25.43
CA GLU A 675 43.10 18.32 25.75
C GLU A 675 43.27 19.39 24.66
N ALA A 676 44.50 19.64 24.21
CA ALA A 676 44.78 20.60 23.15
C ALA A 676 44.17 20.18 21.81
N LYS A 677 44.21 18.87 21.49
CA LYS A 677 43.59 18.31 20.27
C LYS A 677 42.07 18.47 20.31
N PHE A 678 41.42 18.16 21.43
CA PHE A 678 39.98 18.33 21.61
C PHE A 678 39.57 19.79 21.42
N LYS A 679 40.29 20.73 22.04
CA LYS A 679 40.04 22.17 21.86
C LYS A 679 40.18 22.58 20.40
N SER A 680 41.26 22.15 19.74
CA SER A 680 41.49 22.46 18.32
C SER A 680 40.39 21.96 17.39
N LEU A 681 39.66 20.90 17.76
CA LEU A 681 38.58 20.33 16.96
C LEU A 681 37.23 21.03 17.22
N ILE A 682 36.91 21.34 18.48
CA ILE A 682 35.59 21.90 18.83
C ILE A 682 35.52 23.41 18.67
N THR A 683 36.60 24.16 18.96
CA THR A 683 36.58 25.63 18.88
C THR A 683 36.14 26.14 17.50
N PRO A 684 36.63 25.59 16.36
CA PRO A 684 36.18 26.03 15.03
C PRO A 684 34.68 25.79 14.79
N ILE A 685 34.14 24.69 15.32
CA ILE A 685 32.71 24.34 15.17
C ILE A 685 31.84 25.37 15.91
N LEU A 686 32.15 25.62 17.19
CA LEU A 686 31.40 26.57 18.01
C LEU A 686 31.51 28.00 17.45
N GLU A 687 32.69 28.40 16.99
CA GLU A 687 32.91 29.72 16.39
C GLU A 687 32.17 29.89 15.06
N SER A 688 32.08 28.84 14.25
CA SER A 688 31.29 28.85 13.01
C SER A 688 29.80 29.09 13.29
N ILE A 689 29.24 28.48 14.34
CA ILE A 689 27.83 28.68 14.70
C ILE A 689 27.62 30.08 15.29
N ARG A 690 28.58 30.58 16.08
CA ARG A 690 28.54 31.93 16.66
C ARG A 690 28.54 33.01 15.58
N THR A 691 29.46 32.92 14.63
CA THR A 691 29.59 33.88 13.51
C THR A 691 28.39 33.84 12.58
N SER A 692 27.74 32.68 12.46
CA SER A 692 26.51 32.48 11.67
C SER A 692 25.22 32.77 12.46
N GLY A 693 25.34 33.33 13.67
CA GLY A 693 24.21 33.85 14.45
C GLY A 693 23.43 32.82 15.28
N GLY A 694 23.88 31.57 15.39
CA GLY A 694 23.16 30.55 16.16
C GLY A 694 23.33 30.68 17.68
N ILE A 695 24.54 31.01 18.12
CA ILE A 695 24.86 31.23 19.53
C ILE A 695 25.51 32.60 19.72
N THR A 696 25.28 33.20 20.89
CA THR A 696 25.90 34.49 21.26
C THR A 696 27.22 34.29 21.99
N LYS A 697 27.29 33.28 22.86
CA LYS A 697 28.45 32.93 23.68
C LYS A 697 28.56 31.42 23.87
N TYR A 698 29.78 30.92 23.99
CA TYR A 698 30.05 29.56 24.42
C TYR A 698 31.23 29.50 25.39
N ASP A 699 31.31 28.41 26.13
CA ASP A 699 32.46 28.01 26.95
C ASP A 699 32.49 26.48 27.05
N TYR A 700 33.62 25.89 27.40
CA TYR A 700 33.70 24.44 27.64
C TYR A 700 34.71 24.11 28.74
N LYS A 701 34.40 23.08 29.53
CA LYS A 701 35.24 22.57 30.61
C LYS A 701 35.58 21.11 30.36
N LEU A 702 36.86 20.78 30.49
CA LEU A 702 37.39 19.43 30.37
C LEU A 702 37.85 18.96 31.74
N ASP A 703 37.52 17.72 32.09
CA ASP A 703 38.07 17.05 33.26
C ASP A 703 39.30 16.23 32.86
N THR A 704 40.47 16.71 33.24
CA THR A 704 41.77 16.05 33.04
C THR A 704 42.35 15.54 34.36
N SER A 705 41.49 15.25 35.35
CA SER A 705 41.92 14.67 36.62
C SER A 705 42.61 13.32 36.41
N VAL A 706 43.45 12.93 37.38
CA VAL A 706 44.12 11.63 37.38
C VAL A 706 43.09 10.49 37.36
N GLU A 707 41.93 10.68 37.97
CA GLU A 707 40.82 9.72 37.99
C GLU A 707 40.21 9.53 36.60
N ALA A 708 39.94 10.62 35.85
CA ALA A 708 39.47 10.52 34.46
C ALA A 708 40.48 9.81 33.55
N LEU A 709 41.77 10.12 33.71
CA LEU A 709 42.86 9.45 32.99
C LEU A 709 42.94 7.95 33.30
N GLN A 710 42.79 7.55 34.57
CA GLN A 710 42.75 6.14 35.00
C GLN A 710 41.52 5.42 34.46
N ASN A 711 40.39 6.12 34.35
CA ASN A 711 39.14 5.61 33.78
C ASN A 711 39.13 5.62 32.24
N LEU A 712 40.23 6.03 31.59
CA LEU A 712 40.35 6.13 30.13
C LEU A 712 39.24 6.99 29.48
N SER A 713 38.75 8.00 30.20
CA SER A 713 37.69 8.88 29.74
C SER A 713 38.14 10.35 29.72
N LEU A 714 37.50 11.16 28.88
CA LEU A 714 37.67 12.61 28.84
C LEU A 714 36.30 13.28 28.99
N PRO A 715 35.80 13.46 30.22
CA PRO A 715 34.53 14.16 30.45
C PRO A 715 34.64 15.62 30.00
N ALA A 716 33.70 16.04 29.15
CA ALA A 716 33.63 17.41 28.64
C ALA A 716 32.22 17.98 28.86
N VAL A 717 32.15 19.21 29.35
CA VAL A 717 30.89 19.96 29.48
C VAL A 717 30.97 21.20 28.60
N ILE A 718 30.02 21.35 27.69
CA ILE A 718 29.94 22.48 26.76
C ILE A 718 28.77 23.37 27.16
N TYR A 719 29.06 24.64 27.41
CA TYR A 719 28.08 25.68 27.71
C TYR A 719 27.84 26.52 26.46
N ILE A 720 26.58 26.72 26.11
CA ILE A 720 26.16 27.56 24.98
C ILE A 720 25.06 28.52 25.41
N MET A 721 25.03 29.69 24.79
CA MET A 721 23.94 30.66 24.92
C MET A 721 23.31 30.86 23.54
N PRO A 722 22.14 30.25 23.27
CA PRO A 722 21.46 30.38 21.98
C PRO A 722 21.08 31.83 21.67
N THR A 723 21.06 32.19 20.39
CA THR A 723 20.47 33.44 19.92
C THR A 723 18.95 33.25 19.82
N GLY A 724 18.18 34.05 20.56
CA GLY A 724 16.72 34.04 20.45
C GLY A 724 16.23 34.66 19.15
N SER A 725 15.19 34.07 18.55
CA SER A 725 14.44 34.64 17.43
C SER A 725 13.41 35.66 17.91
N LEU A 726 13.21 36.74 17.13
CA LEU A 726 12.19 37.74 17.40
C LEU A 726 10.80 37.21 17.00
N GLU A 727 9.90 37.02 17.99
CA GLU A 727 8.54 36.49 17.78
C GLU A 727 7.46 37.57 17.95
N TYR A 728 7.70 38.58 18.80
CA TYR A 728 6.73 39.61 19.16
C TYR A 728 7.30 41.00 18.87
N ILE A 729 6.46 41.90 18.36
CA ILE A 729 6.77 43.31 18.18
C ILE A 729 5.63 44.12 18.79
N ASP A 730 5.87 44.71 19.94
CA ASP A 730 4.90 45.56 20.62
C ASP A 730 5.08 47.01 20.17
N ILE A 731 4.07 47.57 19.50
CA ILE A 731 4.06 48.95 19.03
C ILE A 731 2.98 49.73 19.76
N THR A 732 3.40 50.71 20.56
CA THR A 732 2.49 51.62 21.27
C THR A 732 2.45 52.98 20.56
N PHE A 733 1.27 53.40 20.10
CA PHE A 733 1.07 54.75 19.56
C PHE A 733 0.72 55.72 20.69
N ALA A 734 1.57 56.72 20.91
CA ALA A 734 1.31 57.81 21.86
C ALA A 734 1.01 59.11 21.10
N VAL A 735 -0.14 59.73 21.38
CA VAL A 735 -0.49 61.04 20.86
C VAL A 735 -0.10 62.09 21.91
N VAL A 736 0.83 62.97 21.56
CA VAL A 736 1.32 64.01 22.46
C VAL A 736 0.95 65.42 21.97
N PRO A 737 0.78 66.40 22.86
CA PRO A 737 0.55 67.80 22.48
C PRO A 737 1.64 68.35 21.54
N GLN A 738 1.30 69.34 20.70
CA GLN A 738 2.22 69.93 19.70
C GLN A 738 3.53 70.51 20.29
N GLY A 739 3.58 70.81 21.59
CA GLY A 739 4.78 71.31 22.28
C GLY A 739 5.66 70.24 22.93
N THR A 740 5.31 68.95 22.82
CA THR A 740 6.05 67.87 23.49
C THR A 740 7.36 67.56 22.77
N ASN A 741 8.46 67.58 23.51
CA ASN A 741 9.78 67.23 22.98
C ASN A 741 9.96 65.70 22.97
N PHE A 742 10.00 65.12 21.76
CA PHE A 742 10.18 63.67 21.58
C PHE A 742 11.50 63.12 22.13
N ASN A 743 12.55 63.95 22.26
CA ASN A 743 13.84 63.50 22.81
C ASN A 743 13.81 63.25 24.33
N THR A 744 12.73 63.62 25.02
CA THR A 744 12.55 63.41 26.46
C THR A 744 11.65 62.22 26.81
N LEU A 745 11.03 61.60 25.80
CA LEU A 745 10.21 60.40 25.98
C LEU A 745 11.11 59.17 25.84
N ARG A 746 11.09 58.29 26.84
CA ARG A 746 11.80 57.01 26.81
C ARG A 746 10.98 55.94 26.12
#